data_AF-A0A086Q573-F1
#
_entry.id   AF-A0A086Q573-F1
#
_cell.length_a   1.000
_cell.length_b   1.000
_cell.length_c   1.000
_cell.angle_alpha   90.00
_cell.angle_beta   90.00
_cell.angle_gamma   90.00
#
_symmetry.space_group_name_H-M   'P 1'
#
loop_
_entity.id
_entity.type
_entity.pdbx_description
1 polymer ?
#
loop_
_entity_poly.entity_id
_entity_poly.type
_entity_poly.pdbx_seq_one_letter_code
_entity_poly.pdbx_strand_id
1 'polypeptide(L)'
;MAQKGHTDAEAPDVRQAFAPLRAQAEETAVTFSLEGNRQLKCILRKMPQNANNQKTVEIIFAFQGPVFAQHEQKQLFMHWGVGNHGHEWKGLSEELQKSLHSTSETTFPWGAAETAFPSPSSSPPPVVTLSFPEAQAPAFISFLFRTQFHEWIRQQGGGNLVLPVHQLLQENEQQTAFLDTIIAVKTDALREKDASRPLLPEDIQYWKVPLGSGVDIQLVALTYHNAMAAALEIFSDSPAALTLYWSGACSPHDSWQAPSPNSLLGQPGVGCQEESSNAPYGDAGAPAPPAALDGVDPEREKARREKEKLDAQRIACTFGGFASYPQDDKAYWTQFEFLSIPGSQVSLQRVAVVIAGQAVPKGIVFLVREVKADRWFRAPGSGNFFVSLPTHKYWTVLRAEEEKRRKAEQERQERLAKQMADTFHEAVKLFEEGKPEREQRGTLSYRCVTLPEGVGFLDAYVYPNDAITEVYVHFTVCTRVPCVLHWGLLDIMGTAQTQTESRWETWKKEGLSQEELEKKREEEIRKRMAFRGAPSQWICPPPEMRPPGTVLVDPVRAVQTPFEEAKAQRAGLAAGNAGLQLLQQLTIRVPAHKCPRINEEDPGVDTLFDGIACCLKEVNGHRWFRSNDGRDIQIRLVEFGASVYKGLNAEMVEKIVEAEVEWQHMTLMHRYNLMHSFLDGFASKHGASVQGNASFQRREALLADLARDWTDCHFHSPELLLPMTFSPPPLPEFSPRLEDFLSLGAAVVEEERDFWAWLYVWGRFAFLGLLDWQRNYNTKPRELASASEQLTFATARAWRKYTEYRPLIRDCLSTMGRGGAQGQAIRDRILDIMHKHKIPESTGNFYEQWHQKLHNNTTPDDVGICEAVIGFLESNGDLKTYWRILGEHNVSRERLASYERKITCEPYMVHTNIGDLVNDFRSYLSILKDVHDALDIKKAFDYARQYLPHDAVGLVEQLVQELGTQRLQQKPMNAEDAMRRFQTLSEARKKIVFTLNQDG
;
A
#
# COMPACT_ATOMS: atom_id res chain seq x y z
N MET A 1 -12.87 24.53 81.85
CA MET A 1 -11.44 24.17 81.84
C MET A 1 -11.25 22.97 80.93
N ALA A 2 -10.18 22.99 80.14
CA ALA A 2 -9.72 22.02 79.12
C ALA A 2 -10.04 22.40 77.66
N GLN A 3 -9.26 23.38 77.16
CA GLN A 3 -8.90 23.48 75.74
C GLN A 3 -8.12 22.23 75.33
N LYS A 4 -8.53 21.58 74.24
CA LYS A 4 -7.63 20.75 73.42
C LYS A 4 -7.55 21.42 72.06
N GLY A 5 -6.38 21.98 71.74
CA GLY A 5 -6.07 22.48 70.42
C GLY A 5 -6.07 21.34 69.42
N HIS A 6 -6.87 21.49 68.36
CA HIS A 6 -6.53 20.93 67.07
C HIS A 6 -5.88 22.06 66.28
N THR A 7 -4.56 21.93 66.16
CA THR A 7 -3.73 22.63 65.18
C THR A 7 -4.35 22.43 63.80
N ASP A 8 -4.64 23.54 63.11
CA ASP A 8 -4.87 23.53 61.67
C ASP A 8 -3.70 22.78 61.00
N ALA A 9 -3.99 21.63 60.42
CA ALA A 9 -3.01 20.94 59.58
C ALA A 9 -2.81 21.82 58.34
N GLU A 10 -1.62 22.41 58.20
CA GLU A 10 -1.21 23.17 57.03
C GLU A 10 -1.56 22.38 55.76
N ALA A 11 -2.25 23.04 54.82
CA ALA A 11 -2.61 22.41 53.56
C ALA A 11 -1.34 21.92 52.83
N PRO A 12 -1.32 20.71 52.29
CA PRO A 12 -0.13 20.15 51.65
C PRO A 12 0.31 21.00 50.45
N ASP A 13 1.57 21.43 50.47
CA ASP A 13 2.19 22.33 49.48
C ASP A 13 2.77 21.52 48.31
N VAL A 14 2.55 21.97 47.07
CA VAL A 14 3.15 21.39 45.84
C VAL A 14 4.67 21.27 45.98
N ARG A 15 5.31 22.19 46.70
CA ARG A 15 6.75 22.16 46.99
C ARG A 15 7.18 20.89 47.74
N GLN A 16 6.33 20.35 48.62
CA GLN A 16 6.63 19.12 49.36
C GLN A 16 6.62 17.89 48.43
N ALA A 17 5.75 17.85 47.43
CA ALA A 17 5.70 16.75 46.47
C ALA A 17 6.97 16.67 45.60
N PHE A 18 7.54 17.82 45.22
CA PHE A 18 8.78 17.89 44.43
C PHE A 18 10.06 17.82 45.28
N ALA A 19 9.98 17.91 46.61
CA ALA A 19 11.15 17.98 47.50
C ALA A 19 12.16 16.82 47.31
N PRO A 20 11.74 15.54 47.16
CA PRO A 20 12.67 14.43 46.93
C PRO A 20 13.44 14.56 45.61
N LEU A 21 12.75 14.95 44.53
CA LEU A 21 13.36 15.11 43.21
C LEU A 21 14.26 16.35 43.15
N ARG A 22 13.88 17.43 43.85
CA ARG A 22 14.69 18.63 43.99
C ARG A 22 16.00 18.35 44.74
N ALA A 23 15.93 17.61 45.85
CA ALA A 23 17.13 17.21 46.60
C ALA A 23 18.09 16.34 45.75
N GLN A 24 17.55 15.51 44.86
CA GLN A 24 18.36 14.74 43.90
C GLN A 24 18.98 15.61 42.80
N ALA A 25 18.32 16.70 42.39
CA ALA A 25 18.86 17.64 41.39
C ALA A 25 20.06 18.45 41.90
N GLU A 26 20.15 18.64 43.23
CA GLU A 26 21.26 19.34 43.89
C GLU A 26 22.57 18.50 43.92
N GLU A 27 22.52 17.22 43.51
CA GLU A 27 23.69 16.34 43.42
C GLU A 27 23.83 15.77 42.00
N THR A 28 25.03 15.85 41.43
CA THR A 28 25.34 15.26 40.12
C THR A 28 26.42 14.21 40.26
N ALA A 29 26.19 13.00 39.75
CA ALA A 29 27.13 11.89 39.94
C ALA A 29 27.63 11.30 38.62
N VAL A 30 28.94 11.03 38.56
CA VAL A 30 29.60 10.30 37.47
C VAL A 30 30.17 9.00 38.04
N THR A 31 29.95 7.87 37.37
CA THR A 31 30.50 6.57 37.79
C THR A 31 31.57 6.12 36.82
N PHE A 32 32.76 5.79 37.33
CA PHE A 32 33.90 5.30 36.57
C PHE A 32 34.14 3.81 36.84
N SER A 33 34.34 3.04 35.77
CA SER A 33 34.79 1.65 35.84
C SER A 33 36.33 1.59 35.79
N LEU A 34 36.92 1.01 36.83
CA LEU A 34 38.35 0.90 37.02
C LEU A 34 38.81 -0.55 36.79
N GLU A 35 40.11 -0.72 36.56
CA GLU A 35 40.73 -2.05 36.45
C GLU A 35 40.42 -2.95 37.66
N GLY A 36 40.13 -4.23 37.39
CA GLY A 36 39.76 -5.21 38.41
C GLY A 36 38.28 -5.19 38.81
N ASN A 37 37.37 -4.75 37.92
CA ASN A 37 35.91 -4.64 38.16
C ASN A 37 35.53 -3.74 39.34
N ARG A 38 36.36 -2.73 39.62
CA ARG A 38 36.09 -1.74 40.66
C ARG A 38 35.25 -0.60 40.08
N GLN A 39 34.34 -0.04 40.88
CA GLN A 39 33.56 1.13 40.49
C GLN A 39 33.76 2.28 41.47
N LEU A 40 34.04 3.46 40.93
CA LEU A 40 34.15 4.70 41.67
C LEU A 40 33.00 5.63 41.27
N LYS A 41 32.23 6.09 42.25
CA LYS A 41 31.21 7.12 42.08
C LYS A 41 31.76 8.46 42.57
N CYS A 42 31.84 9.42 41.66
CA CYS A 42 32.16 10.81 41.96
C CYS A 42 30.86 11.60 42.05
N ILE A 43 30.55 12.19 43.20
CA ILE A 43 29.34 12.98 43.44
C ILE A 43 29.76 14.43 43.64
N LEU A 44 29.21 15.33 42.83
CA LEU A 44 29.41 16.76 42.95
C LEU A 44 28.15 17.37 43.57
N ARG A 45 28.34 18.20 44.60
CA ARG A 45 27.26 18.93 45.29
C ARG A 45 27.63 20.38 45.52
N LYS A 46 26.65 21.26 45.36
CA LYS A 46 26.76 22.68 45.71
C LYS A 46 26.22 22.90 47.12
N MET A 47 27.04 23.43 48.02
CA MET A 47 26.62 23.71 49.39
C MET A 47 26.01 25.12 49.50
N PRO A 48 25.00 25.31 50.37
CA PRO A 48 24.44 26.63 50.66
C PRO A 48 25.52 27.57 51.24
N GLN A 49 25.28 28.88 51.19
CA GLN A 49 26.25 29.89 51.63
C GLN A 49 26.73 29.64 53.06
N ASN A 50 28.05 29.51 53.24
CA ASN A 50 28.66 29.42 54.57
C ASN A 50 28.62 30.78 55.29
N ALA A 51 28.91 30.81 56.59
CA ALA A 51 28.88 32.01 57.45
C ALA A 51 29.68 33.23 56.94
N ASN A 52 30.61 33.02 56.00
CA ASN A 52 31.40 34.06 55.31
C ASN A 52 30.81 34.50 53.94
N ASN A 53 29.54 34.19 53.66
CA ASN A 53 28.84 34.51 52.39
C ASN A 53 29.45 33.88 51.12
N GLN A 54 30.28 32.85 51.27
CA GLN A 54 30.97 32.18 50.16
C GLN A 54 30.28 30.85 49.85
N LYS A 55 29.98 30.62 48.57
CA LYS A 55 29.45 29.33 48.07
C LYS A 55 30.60 28.33 47.89
N THR A 56 30.39 27.09 48.32
CA THR A 56 31.40 26.03 48.24
C THR A 56 30.88 24.85 47.42
N VAL A 57 31.77 24.26 46.64
CA VAL A 57 31.51 23.04 45.85
C VAL A 57 32.22 21.88 46.53
N GLU A 58 31.49 20.79 46.77
CA GLU A 58 32.02 19.55 47.31
C GLU A 58 32.03 18.47 46.24
N ILE A 59 33.14 17.73 46.17
CA ILE A 59 33.32 16.58 45.28
C ILE A 59 33.67 15.38 46.14
N ILE A 60 32.76 14.42 46.17
CA ILE A 60 32.85 13.20 46.96
C ILE A 60 33.29 12.06 46.02
N PHE A 61 34.43 11.46 46.31
CA PHE A 61 34.95 10.28 45.63
C PHE A 61 34.66 9.05 46.50
N ALA A 62 33.71 8.23 46.09
CA ALA A 62 33.24 7.06 46.85
C ALA A 62 33.36 5.78 46.02
N PHE A 63 34.10 4.79 46.50
CA PHE A 63 34.09 3.46 45.89
C PHE A 63 32.79 2.72 46.22
N GLN A 64 32.26 1.93 45.29
CA GLN A 64 31.03 1.15 45.51
C GLN A 64 31.27 -0.17 46.28
N GLY A 65 32.53 -0.48 46.63
CA GLY A 65 32.95 -1.65 47.38
C GLY A 65 34.41 -1.53 47.86
N PRO A 66 34.92 -2.49 48.66
CA PRO A 66 36.30 -2.47 49.11
C PRO A 66 37.27 -2.53 47.91
N VAL A 67 38.33 -1.71 47.95
CA VAL A 67 39.30 -1.59 46.84
C VAL A 67 40.26 -2.78 46.83
N PHE A 68 40.66 -3.24 48.02
CA PHE A 68 41.50 -4.41 48.23
C PHE A 68 40.79 -5.44 49.11
N ALA A 69 41.25 -6.69 49.05
CA ALA A 69 40.73 -7.74 49.92
C ALA A 69 41.09 -7.45 51.39
N GLN A 70 40.27 -7.92 52.34
CA GLN A 70 40.45 -7.62 53.79
C GLN A 70 41.81 -8.04 54.37
N HIS A 71 42.51 -8.97 53.73
CA HIS A 71 43.84 -9.44 54.13
C HIS A 71 45.00 -8.61 53.52
N GLU A 72 44.72 -7.74 52.56
CA GLU A 72 45.71 -6.85 51.94
C GLU A 72 45.77 -5.52 52.71
N GLN A 73 46.83 -5.34 53.52
CA GLN A 73 47.12 -4.07 54.20
C GLN A 73 47.87 -3.10 53.25
N LYS A 74 47.20 -2.67 52.18
CA LYS A 74 47.71 -1.68 51.22
C LYS A 74 47.05 -0.33 51.45
N GLN A 75 47.83 0.77 51.46
CA GLN A 75 47.29 2.12 51.36
C GLN A 75 47.02 2.51 49.90
N LEU A 76 46.00 3.34 49.72
CA LEU A 76 45.57 3.88 48.43
C LEU A 76 45.71 5.39 48.44
N PHE A 77 46.33 5.94 47.40
CA PHE A 77 46.47 7.37 47.19
C PHE A 77 45.82 7.76 45.87
N MET A 78 45.06 8.85 45.87
CA MET A 78 44.60 9.52 44.67
C MET A 78 45.64 10.56 44.29
N HIS A 79 46.30 10.34 43.16
CA HIS A 79 47.21 11.29 42.54
C HIS A 79 46.42 12.10 41.52
N TRP A 80 46.37 13.43 41.67
CA TRP A 80 45.48 14.27 40.87
C TRP A 80 46.05 15.64 40.56
N GLY A 81 45.57 16.19 39.44
CA GLY A 81 45.88 17.53 38.97
C GLY A 81 44.63 18.21 38.42
N VAL A 82 44.77 19.48 38.07
CA VAL A 82 43.69 20.31 37.53
C VAL A 82 43.99 20.69 36.08
N GLY A 83 42.96 21.05 35.32
CA GLY A 83 43.12 21.47 33.92
C GLY A 83 42.00 22.37 33.45
N ASN A 84 42.26 23.12 32.38
CA ASN A 84 41.22 23.88 31.66
C ASN A 84 40.51 23.00 30.61
N HIS A 85 41.14 21.91 30.21
CA HIS A 85 40.62 20.93 29.26
C HIS A 85 40.88 19.51 29.77
N GLY A 86 40.07 18.54 29.35
CA GLY A 86 40.14 17.17 29.87
C GLY A 86 41.44 16.39 29.60
N HIS A 87 42.35 16.89 28.75
CA HIS A 87 43.66 16.27 28.51
C HIS A 87 44.81 16.99 29.22
N GLU A 88 44.54 18.11 29.90
CA GLU A 88 45.55 18.87 30.63
C GLU A 88 45.77 18.30 32.03
N TRP A 89 47.03 18.29 32.47
CA TRP A 89 47.42 18.00 33.85
C TRP A 89 48.34 19.12 34.35
N LYS A 90 47.81 19.97 35.22
CA LYS A 90 48.54 21.06 35.89
C LYS A 90 48.49 20.85 37.40
N GLY A 91 49.55 21.26 38.08
CA GLY A 91 49.54 21.33 39.54
C GLY A 91 48.57 22.37 40.06
N LEU A 92 48.16 22.23 41.32
CA LEU A 92 47.30 23.21 41.98
C LEU A 92 48.10 24.50 42.25
N SER A 93 47.50 25.66 41.98
CA SER A 93 48.11 26.96 42.32
C SER A 93 48.22 27.12 43.84
N GLU A 94 49.16 27.94 44.32
CA GLU A 94 49.31 28.20 45.77
C GLU A 94 48.04 28.74 46.44
N GLU A 95 47.22 29.49 45.68
CA GLU A 95 45.92 29.98 46.15
C GLU A 95 44.91 28.85 46.35
N LEU A 96 44.84 27.91 45.40
CA LEU A 96 43.95 26.75 45.48
C LEU A 96 44.40 25.75 46.55
N GLN A 97 45.71 25.60 46.77
CA GLN A 97 46.26 24.78 47.85
C GLN A 97 45.86 25.30 49.24
N LYS A 98 45.79 26.62 49.43
CA LYS A 98 45.37 27.25 50.70
C LYS A 98 43.86 27.20 50.91
N SER A 99 43.06 27.18 49.85
CA SER A 99 41.59 27.19 49.92
C SER A 99 40.94 25.82 49.83
N LEU A 100 41.65 24.79 49.35
CA LEU A 100 41.20 23.40 49.32
C LEU A 100 41.00 22.88 50.75
N HIS A 101 39.87 22.23 50.99
CA HIS A 101 39.64 21.43 52.19
C HIS A 101 39.43 19.97 51.78
N SER A 102 40.13 19.05 52.44
CA SER A 102 40.02 17.61 52.18
C SER A 102 39.72 16.86 53.46
N THR A 103 38.87 15.84 53.39
CA THR A 103 38.58 14.95 54.53
C THR A 103 39.74 14.00 54.85
N SER A 104 40.82 14.01 54.06
CA SER A 104 41.98 13.14 54.24
C SER A 104 43.28 13.88 53.91
N GLU A 105 44.39 13.39 54.48
CA GLU A 105 45.70 14.01 54.32
C GLU A 105 46.06 14.17 52.83
N THR A 106 46.41 15.39 52.44
CA THR A 106 46.73 15.76 51.06
C THR A 106 48.09 16.45 51.02
N THR A 107 49.00 15.91 50.20
CA THR A 107 50.36 16.44 49.98
C THR A 107 50.52 16.91 48.54
N PHE A 108 51.53 17.72 48.24
CA PHE A 108 51.73 18.32 46.91
C PHE A 108 53.09 17.96 46.27
N PRO A 109 53.35 16.67 45.97
CA PRO A 109 54.61 16.25 45.35
C PRO A 109 54.67 16.55 43.85
N TRP A 110 55.83 17.02 43.37
CA TRP A 110 56.20 17.13 41.95
C TRP A 110 55.13 17.74 41.02
N GLY A 111 54.42 18.79 41.47
CA GLY A 111 53.43 19.48 40.64
C GLY A 111 52.09 18.76 40.50
N ALA A 112 51.74 17.85 41.41
CA ALA A 112 50.42 17.23 41.55
C ALA A 112 50.00 17.20 43.02
N ALA A 113 48.70 17.03 43.28
CA ALA A 113 48.19 16.75 44.62
C ALA A 113 48.05 15.24 44.83
N GLU A 114 48.27 14.80 46.05
CA GLU A 114 48.14 13.41 46.43
C GLU A 114 47.34 13.30 47.72
N THR A 115 46.16 12.68 47.64
CA THR A 115 45.22 12.54 48.76
C THR A 115 45.08 11.07 49.15
N ALA A 116 45.31 10.75 50.43
CA ALA A 116 45.19 9.39 50.94
C ALA A 116 43.72 8.98 51.10
N PHE A 117 43.36 7.74 50.72
CA PHE A 117 42.04 7.17 50.98
C PHE A 117 42.06 6.41 52.32
N PRO A 118 41.16 6.73 53.27
CA PRO A 118 41.13 6.06 54.57
C PRO A 118 40.55 4.65 54.44
N SER A 119 41.22 3.64 54.99
CA SER A 119 40.70 2.25 55.11
C SER A 119 40.23 1.61 53.78
N PRO A 120 41.10 1.44 52.76
CA PRO A 120 40.71 0.97 51.42
C PRO A 120 40.20 -0.48 51.35
N SER A 121 40.41 -1.26 52.42
CA SER A 121 39.95 -2.66 52.55
C SER A 121 38.72 -2.81 53.46
N SER A 122 38.16 -1.72 54.00
CA SER A 122 37.00 -1.76 54.93
C SER A 122 35.65 -1.70 54.22
N SER A 123 34.59 -2.09 54.94
CA SER A 123 33.19 -1.83 54.60
C SER A 123 32.56 -1.05 55.76
N PRO A 124 32.04 0.18 55.56
CA PRO A 124 31.79 0.82 54.27
C PRO A 124 33.09 1.20 53.52
N PRO A 125 33.01 1.25 52.18
CA PRO A 125 34.15 1.55 51.31
C PRO A 125 34.71 2.95 51.56
N PRO A 126 35.98 3.21 51.18
CA PRO A 126 36.64 4.45 51.49
C PRO A 126 36.03 5.63 50.71
N VAL A 127 35.82 6.76 51.39
CA VAL A 127 35.26 7.99 50.81
C VAL A 127 36.19 9.15 51.10
N VAL A 128 36.49 9.96 50.08
CA VAL A 128 37.25 11.20 50.20
C VAL A 128 36.39 12.34 49.66
N THR A 129 36.30 13.44 50.40
CA THR A 129 35.62 14.65 49.95
C THR A 129 36.64 15.77 49.78
N LEU A 130 36.61 16.42 48.62
CA LEU A 130 37.35 17.64 48.33
C LEU A 130 36.37 18.80 48.23
N SER A 131 36.62 19.88 48.97
CA SER A 131 35.78 21.07 49.01
C SER A 131 36.57 22.29 48.58
N PHE A 132 35.98 23.10 47.69
CA PHE A 132 36.59 24.31 47.13
C PHE A 132 35.60 25.47 47.18
N PRO A 133 36.06 26.73 47.28
CA PRO A 133 35.24 27.87 46.93
C PRO A 133 34.77 27.78 45.46
N GLU A 134 33.49 28.05 45.19
CA GLU A 134 32.91 27.93 43.84
C GLU A 134 33.69 28.74 42.78
N ALA A 135 34.11 29.96 43.13
CA ALA A 135 34.87 30.84 42.22
C ALA A 135 36.27 30.32 41.88
N GLN A 136 36.78 29.35 42.64
CA GLN A 136 38.12 28.76 42.47
C GLN A 136 38.05 27.27 42.06
N ALA A 137 36.84 26.72 41.85
CA ALA A 137 36.68 25.34 41.43
C ALA A 137 37.33 25.12 40.06
N PRO A 138 38.18 24.08 39.90
CA PRO A 138 38.84 23.80 38.62
C PRO A 138 37.82 23.39 37.56
N ALA A 139 38.11 23.63 36.27
CA ALA A 139 37.23 23.21 35.19
C ALA A 139 37.24 21.68 35.01
N PHE A 140 38.42 21.06 35.12
CA PHE A 140 38.62 19.61 35.09
C PHE A 140 39.51 19.15 36.24
N ILE A 141 39.20 17.97 36.79
CA ILE A 141 40.09 17.22 37.69
C ILE A 141 40.51 15.94 36.99
N SER A 142 41.81 15.81 36.73
CA SER A 142 42.42 14.61 36.17
C SER A 142 43.07 13.83 37.31
N PHE A 143 42.77 12.55 37.44
CA PHE A 143 43.24 11.75 38.58
C PHE A 143 43.51 10.29 38.22
N LEU A 144 44.36 9.68 39.03
CA LEU A 144 44.76 8.27 39.02
C LEU A 144 44.86 7.77 40.45
N PHE A 145 44.77 6.46 40.63
CA PHE A 145 45.02 5.86 41.93
C PHE A 145 46.34 5.11 41.93
N ARG A 146 47.06 5.16 43.05
CA ARG A 146 48.28 4.38 43.25
C ARG A 146 48.35 3.78 44.64
N THR A 147 49.07 2.67 44.77
CA THR A 147 49.38 2.08 46.07
C THR A 147 50.65 2.66 46.67
N GLN A 148 50.91 2.37 47.96
CA GLN A 148 52.18 2.67 48.62
C GLN A 148 53.41 2.02 47.93
N PHE A 149 53.19 1.02 47.07
CA PHE A 149 54.23 0.32 46.31
C PHE A 149 54.36 0.83 44.85
N HIS A 150 53.77 1.97 44.51
CA HIS A 150 53.76 2.57 43.17
C HIS A 150 53.06 1.74 42.08
N GLU A 151 52.13 0.86 42.46
CA GLU A 151 51.22 0.19 41.51
C GLU A 151 50.09 1.17 41.15
N TRP A 152 49.83 1.37 39.86
CA TRP A 152 48.81 2.31 39.37
C TRP A 152 47.52 1.59 39.01
N ILE A 153 46.37 2.15 39.40
CA ILE A 153 45.04 1.68 39.03
C ILE A 153 44.43 2.73 38.11
N ARG A 154 44.09 2.30 36.89
CA ARG A 154 43.57 3.17 35.84
C ARG A 154 42.11 2.90 35.53
N GLN A 155 41.53 3.73 34.67
CA GLN A 155 40.25 3.45 34.04
C GLN A 155 40.36 2.16 33.22
N GLN A 156 39.29 1.37 33.20
CA GLN A 156 39.20 0.19 32.34
C GLN A 156 39.41 0.61 30.87
N GLY A 157 40.54 0.23 30.27
CA GLY A 157 41.01 0.75 28.97
C GLY A 157 42.32 1.55 29.01
N GLY A 158 42.93 1.74 30.19
CA GLY A 158 44.32 2.20 30.37
C GLY A 158 44.55 3.71 30.46
N GLY A 159 43.49 4.53 30.42
CA GLY A 159 43.54 6.00 30.48
C GLY A 159 43.43 6.60 31.89
N ASN A 160 43.69 7.91 31.99
CA ASN A 160 43.47 8.71 33.20
C ASN A 160 41.97 8.97 33.42
N LEU A 161 41.55 9.10 34.68
CA LEU A 161 40.19 9.52 34.99
C LEU A 161 40.09 11.03 34.90
N VAL A 162 39.03 11.54 34.29
CA VAL A 162 38.82 12.97 34.07
C VAL A 162 37.40 13.34 34.49
N LEU A 163 37.27 14.25 35.45
CA LEU A 163 36.00 14.76 35.95
C LEU A 163 35.78 16.20 35.44
N PRO A 164 34.75 16.45 34.60
CA PRO A 164 34.44 17.79 34.07
C PRO A 164 33.60 18.60 35.08
N VAL A 165 34.25 19.18 36.07
CA VAL A 165 33.62 19.82 37.24
C VAL A 165 32.68 20.98 36.84
N HIS A 166 33.09 21.88 35.95
CA HIS A 166 32.24 23.01 35.52
C HIS A 166 31.01 22.56 34.74
N GLN A 167 31.16 21.54 33.89
CA GLN A 167 30.03 20.97 33.15
C GLN A 167 29.00 20.35 34.11
N LEU A 168 29.46 19.57 35.08
CA LEU A 168 28.57 18.96 36.08
C LEU A 168 27.87 20.02 36.96
N LEU A 169 28.53 21.13 37.30
CA LEU A 169 27.92 22.26 37.98
C LEU A 169 26.83 22.93 37.14
N GLN A 170 27.08 23.13 35.85
CA GLN A 170 26.11 23.70 34.93
C GLN A 170 24.87 22.79 34.78
N GLU A 171 25.07 21.47 34.71
CA GLU A 171 23.98 20.49 34.64
C GLU A 171 23.09 20.51 35.89
N ASN A 172 23.69 20.64 37.08
CA ASN A 172 22.99 20.76 38.36
C ASN A 172 22.08 22.01 38.40
N GLU A 173 22.62 23.15 37.96
CA GLU A 173 21.87 24.41 37.90
C GLU A 173 20.73 24.36 36.89
N GLN A 174 20.95 23.74 35.73
CA GLN A 174 19.91 23.57 34.70
C GLN A 174 18.77 22.68 35.19
N GLN A 175 19.06 21.57 35.87
CA GLN A 175 18.04 20.68 36.41
C GLN A 175 17.25 21.35 37.54
N THR A 176 17.93 22.03 38.45
CA THR A 176 17.29 22.76 39.56
C THR A 176 16.39 23.89 39.02
N ALA A 177 16.87 24.67 38.05
CA ALA A 177 16.10 25.75 37.43
C ALA A 177 14.86 25.23 36.68
N PHE A 178 14.97 24.09 36.00
CA PHE A 178 13.84 23.45 35.32
C PHE A 178 12.74 23.02 36.31
N LEU A 179 13.12 22.32 37.39
CA LEU A 179 12.19 21.90 38.44
C LEU A 179 11.54 23.10 39.15
N ASP A 180 12.32 24.15 39.46
CA ASP A 180 11.81 25.39 40.04
C ASP A 180 10.77 26.07 39.17
N THR A 181 11.01 26.07 37.86
CA THR A 181 10.07 26.64 36.88
C THR A 181 8.75 25.86 36.87
N ILE A 182 8.78 24.53 36.91
CA ILE A 182 7.57 23.68 36.99
C ILE A 182 6.83 23.93 38.31
N ILE A 183 7.54 24.00 39.44
CA ILE A 183 6.95 24.26 40.76
C ILE A 183 6.27 25.63 40.78
N ALA A 184 6.90 26.65 40.20
CA ALA A 184 6.32 27.99 40.08
C ALA A 184 5.02 27.99 39.26
N VAL A 185 5.02 27.36 38.08
CA VAL A 185 3.81 27.23 37.24
C VAL A 185 2.67 26.55 38.00
N LYS A 186 2.97 25.49 38.75
CA LYS A 186 1.97 24.75 39.52
C LYS A 186 1.48 25.52 40.73
N THR A 187 2.31 26.36 41.33
CA THR A 187 1.95 27.19 42.48
C THR A 187 1.15 28.44 42.07
N ASP A 188 1.48 29.06 40.94
CA ASP A 188 0.78 30.26 40.46
C ASP A 188 -0.59 29.92 39.84
N ALA A 189 -0.72 28.77 39.16
CA ALA A 189 -2.02 28.26 38.68
C ALA A 189 -3.03 28.03 39.82
N LEU A 190 -2.57 27.84 41.06
CA LEU A 190 -3.41 27.71 42.25
C LEU A 190 -3.91 29.06 42.79
N ARG A 191 -3.31 30.19 42.39
CA ARG A 191 -3.67 31.54 42.87
C ARG A 191 -4.73 32.23 42.00
N GLU A 192 -4.82 31.88 40.72
CA GLU A 192 -5.74 32.52 39.76
C GLU A 192 -7.15 31.92 39.68
N LYS A 193 -7.39 30.69 40.16
CA LYS A 193 -8.70 30.02 40.09
C LYS A 193 -9.33 29.84 41.49
N ASP A 194 -10.49 30.45 41.69
CA ASP A 194 -11.25 30.44 42.95
C ASP A 194 -11.49 29.03 43.56
N ALA A 195 -11.19 28.93 44.86
CA ALA A 195 -11.82 28.09 45.89
C ALA A 195 -12.02 26.59 45.64
N SER A 196 -11.00 25.85 45.21
CA SER A 196 -11.08 24.38 45.21
C SER A 196 -9.74 23.71 45.53
N ARG A 197 -9.73 22.67 46.40
CA ARG A 197 -8.51 22.01 46.94
C ARG A 197 -7.44 21.76 45.86
N PRO A 198 -6.14 22.02 46.13
CA PRO A 198 -5.07 21.79 45.16
C PRO A 198 -5.01 20.32 44.72
N LEU A 199 -4.91 20.08 43.41
CA LEU A 199 -4.65 18.75 42.85
C LEU A 199 -3.15 18.46 43.00
N LEU A 200 -2.80 17.58 43.94
CA LEU A 200 -1.43 17.14 44.15
C LEU A 200 -1.11 15.95 43.25
N PRO A 201 0.07 15.93 42.63
CA PRO A 201 0.52 14.77 41.87
C PRO A 201 0.73 13.59 42.83
N GLU A 202 0.33 12.40 42.42
CA GLU A 202 0.52 11.18 43.20
C GLU A 202 1.86 10.51 42.93
N ASP A 203 2.29 10.52 41.67
CA ASP A 203 3.62 10.07 41.24
C ASP A 203 4.29 11.14 40.38
N ILE A 204 5.60 11.27 40.55
CA ILE A 204 6.46 12.21 39.81
C ILE A 204 7.65 11.42 39.27
N GLN A 205 7.78 11.39 37.95
CA GLN A 205 8.89 10.72 37.28
C GLN A 205 9.71 11.71 36.47
N TYR A 206 11.04 11.53 36.48
CA TYR A 206 11.99 12.41 35.81
C TYR A 206 12.93 11.62 34.91
N TRP A 207 13.19 12.15 33.71
CA TRP A 207 14.18 11.62 32.78
C TRP A 207 15.07 12.73 32.24
N LYS A 208 16.35 12.41 32.08
CA LYS A 208 17.36 13.19 31.34
C LYS A 208 17.78 12.38 30.11
N VAL A 209 17.55 12.91 28.91
CA VAL A 209 17.71 12.21 27.64
C VAL A 209 18.84 12.84 26.82
N PRO A 210 19.96 12.14 26.58
CA PRO A 210 21.13 12.73 25.91
C PRO A 210 20.96 12.84 24.39
N LEU A 211 21.34 13.98 23.81
CA LEU A 211 21.24 14.26 22.35
C LEU A 211 22.50 13.97 21.54
N GLY A 212 23.58 13.50 22.18
CA GLY A 212 24.87 13.22 21.52
C GLY A 212 25.76 14.44 21.23
N SER A 213 25.25 15.67 21.43
CA SER A 213 25.99 16.93 21.25
C SER A 213 26.24 17.71 22.55
N GLY A 214 26.10 17.06 23.71
CA GLY A 214 26.29 17.69 25.03
C GLY A 214 25.13 18.55 25.53
N VAL A 215 23.97 18.50 24.88
CA VAL A 215 22.71 19.09 25.36
C VAL A 215 21.75 17.95 25.66
N ASP A 216 21.18 17.92 26.86
CA ASP A 216 20.21 16.91 27.27
C ASP A 216 18.79 17.49 27.25
N ILE A 217 17.79 16.68 26.89
CA ILE A 217 16.38 17.03 27.08
C ILE A 217 15.93 16.51 28.44
N GLN A 218 15.28 17.36 29.22
CA GLN A 218 14.67 16.99 30.49
C GLN A 218 13.17 16.77 30.32
N LEU A 219 12.65 15.74 30.99
CA LEU A 219 11.24 15.39 31.01
C LEU A 219 10.78 15.13 32.45
N VAL A 220 9.65 15.72 32.84
CA VAL A 220 8.96 15.42 34.12
C VAL A 220 7.54 15.00 33.83
N ALA A 221 7.15 13.79 34.26
CA ALA A 221 5.78 13.30 34.18
C ALA A 221 5.12 13.32 35.57
N LEU A 222 3.88 13.80 35.62
CA LEU A 222 3.04 13.90 36.80
C LEU A 222 1.76 13.10 36.58
N THR A 223 1.37 12.27 37.54
CA THR A 223 0.10 11.53 37.48
C THR A 223 -0.88 12.01 38.54
N TYR A 224 -2.17 11.97 38.17
CA TYR A 224 -3.28 12.40 39.01
C TYR A 224 -4.46 11.43 38.87
N HIS A 225 -5.29 11.32 39.91
CA HIS A 225 -6.57 10.62 39.80
C HIS A 225 -7.65 11.21 40.69
N ASN A 226 -8.89 10.85 40.39
CA ASN A 226 -10.03 10.94 41.29
C ASN A 226 -10.95 9.73 41.12
N ALA A 227 -12.19 9.84 41.60
CA ALA A 227 -13.16 8.76 41.51
C ALA A 227 -13.50 8.33 40.07
N MET A 228 -13.43 9.24 39.11
CA MET A 228 -13.99 9.10 37.78
C MET A 228 -12.99 9.26 36.64
N ALA A 229 -11.75 9.67 36.90
CA ALA A 229 -10.74 9.90 35.86
C ALA A 229 -9.30 9.78 36.40
N ALA A 230 -8.36 9.54 35.48
CA ALA A 230 -6.93 9.68 35.69
C ALA A 230 -6.34 10.67 34.69
N ALA A 231 -5.28 11.38 35.07
CA ALA A 231 -4.57 12.27 34.18
C ALA A 231 -3.05 12.05 34.24
N LEU A 232 -2.40 12.22 33.09
CA LEU A 232 -0.95 12.27 32.92
C LEU A 232 -0.59 13.65 32.34
N GLU A 233 0.35 14.33 32.97
CA GLU A 233 0.89 15.60 32.47
C GLU A 233 2.41 15.50 32.37
N ILE A 234 2.98 15.96 31.26
CA ILE A 234 4.42 15.89 30.98
C ILE A 234 4.94 17.27 30.66
N PHE A 235 6.07 17.63 31.28
CA PHE A 235 6.82 18.87 31.04
C PHE A 235 8.15 18.57 30.35
N SER A 236 8.61 19.49 29.50
CA SER A 236 9.94 19.43 28.88
C SER A 236 10.60 20.80 28.80
N ASP A 237 11.93 20.84 28.94
CA ASP A 237 12.75 22.04 28.77
C ASP A 237 13.19 22.29 27.31
N SER A 238 12.83 21.41 26.38
CA SER A 238 13.28 21.50 24.98
C SER A 238 12.84 22.82 24.34
N PRO A 239 13.73 23.51 23.61
CA PRO A 239 13.37 24.71 22.86
C PRO A 239 12.64 24.38 21.54
N ALA A 240 12.70 23.13 21.08
CA ALA A 240 12.06 22.68 19.83
C ALA A 240 10.66 22.11 20.11
N ALA A 241 9.70 22.38 19.22
CA ALA A 241 8.33 21.89 19.37
C ALA A 241 8.29 20.35 19.40
N LEU A 242 7.58 19.79 20.39
CA LEU A 242 7.49 18.35 20.63
C LEU A 242 6.07 17.80 20.36
N THR A 243 6.00 16.51 20.03
CA THR A 243 4.75 15.73 19.94
C THR A 243 4.87 14.47 20.79
N LEU A 244 3.86 14.20 21.60
CA LEU A 244 3.72 12.99 22.40
C LEU A 244 3.00 11.92 21.57
N TYR A 245 3.65 10.79 21.33
CA TYR A 245 3.01 9.58 20.80
C TYR A 245 2.79 8.61 21.94
N TRP A 246 1.55 8.23 22.22
CA TRP A 246 1.23 7.49 23.43
C TRP A 246 0.13 6.44 23.24
N SER A 247 0.13 5.47 24.14
CA SER A 247 -0.84 4.38 24.19
C SER A 247 -1.00 3.87 25.62
N GLY A 248 -2.12 3.21 25.91
CA GLY A 248 -2.25 2.37 27.10
C GLY A 248 -1.37 1.12 26.99
N ALA A 249 -0.80 0.69 28.11
CA ALA A 249 0.00 -0.53 28.23
C ALA A 249 -0.04 -1.08 29.66
N CYS A 250 0.33 -2.36 29.86
CA CYS A 250 0.55 -2.92 31.20
C CYS A 250 2.03 -2.93 31.62
N SER A 251 2.95 -2.87 30.66
CA SER A 251 4.41 -2.82 30.87
C SER A 251 5.11 -2.01 29.78
N PRO A 252 6.39 -1.61 29.96
CA PRO A 252 7.17 -0.91 28.94
C PRO A 252 7.37 -1.69 27.63
N HIS A 253 7.18 -3.02 27.66
CA HIS A 253 7.43 -3.94 26.56
C HIS A 253 6.14 -4.54 25.95
N ASP A 254 4.97 -4.12 26.42
CA ASP A 254 3.69 -4.63 25.93
C ASP A 254 3.28 -4.02 24.58
N SER A 255 2.39 -4.72 23.89
CA SER A 255 1.74 -4.21 22.68
C SER A 255 0.94 -2.94 22.99
N TRP A 256 1.07 -1.93 22.12
CA TRP A 256 0.37 -0.66 22.21
C TRP A 256 -1.14 -0.90 22.01
N GLN A 257 -1.95 -0.45 22.97
CA GLN A 257 -3.42 -0.47 22.97
C GLN A 257 -3.97 0.93 23.29
N ALA A 258 -4.51 1.59 22.26
CA ALA A 258 -5.16 2.89 22.38
C ALA A 258 -6.47 2.80 23.20
N PRO A 259 -6.69 3.67 24.20
CA PRO A 259 -8.01 3.81 24.83
C PRO A 259 -9.09 4.23 23.81
N SER A 260 -10.36 3.97 24.12
CA SER A 260 -11.46 4.40 23.26
C SER A 260 -11.48 5.94 23.11
N PRO A 261 -11.70 6.51 21.91
CA PRO A 261 -11.76 7.96 21.71
C PRO A 261 -12.76 8.65 22.65
N ASN A 262 -13.91 8.02 22.90
CA ASN A 262 -14.97 8.53 23.77
C ASN A 262 -14.59 8.56 25.26
N SER A 263 -13.48 7.93 25.63
CA SER A 263 -12.97 7.91 27.01
C SER A 263 -11.96 9.03 27.31
N LEU A 264 -11.53 9.78 26.30
CA LEU A 264 -10.60 10.90 26.45
C LEU A 264 -11.39 12.15 26.84
N LEU A 265 -11.21 12.59 28.09
CA LEU A 265 -11.95 13.74 28.63
C LEU A 265 -11.21 15.04 28.30
N GLY A 266 -11.96 16.11 28.02
CA GLY A 266 -11.40 17.45 27.80
C GLY A 266 -10.87 17.70 26.38
N GLN A 267 -11.35 17.01 25.35
CA GLN A 267 -10.98 17.31 23.96
C GLN A 267 -11.49 18.69 23.49
N PRO A 268 -10.73 19.43 22.67
CA PRO A 268 -11.15 20.73 22.16
C PRO A 268 -12.26 20.57 21.11
N GLY A 269 -13.33 21.35 21.24
CA GLY A 269 -14.50 21.28 20.35
C GLY A 269 -15.64 20.38 20.83
N VAL A 270 -15.43 19.60 21.89
CA VAL A 270 -16.51 18.93 22.62
C VAL A 270 -16.99 19.90 23.70
N GLY A 271 -17.89 20.80 23.34
CA GLY A 271 -18.61 21.59 24.33
C GLY A 271 -19.29 20.64 25.31
N CYS A 272 -19.26 20.96 26.61
CA CYS A 272 -20.13 20.32 27.60
C CYS A 272 -21.59 20.56 27.19
N GLN A 273 -22.11 19.75 26.28
CA GLN A 273 -23.53 19.64 26.07
C GLN A 273 -24.06 18.97 27.34
N GLU A 274 -24.66 19.79 28.20
CA GLU A 274 -25.81 19.32 28.96
C GLU A 274 -26.70 18.58 27.96
N GLU A 275 -26.82 17.26 28.16
CA GLU A 275 -27.85 16.45 27.51
C GLU A 275 -29.21 17.01 27.96
N SER A 276 -29.63 18.10 27.32
CA SER A 276 -30.99 18.55 27.34
C SER A 276 -31.79 17.49 26.61
N SER A 277 -32.43 16.65 27.41
CA SER A 277 -33.44 15.69 27.00
C SER A 277 -34.58 16.43 26.29
N ASN A 278 -34.48 16.57 24.97
CA ASN A 278 -35.60 16.92 24.11
C ASN A 278 -35.50 16.10 22.82
N ALA A 279 -35.78 14.81 22.95
CA ALA A 279 -36.26 14.00 21.84
C ALA A 279 -37.77 13.76 22.08
N PRO A 280 -38.64 14.00 21.09
CA PRO A 280 -40.07 13.77 21.24
C PRO A 280 -40.33 12.26 21.30
N TYR A 281 -40.69 11.77 22.48
CA TYR A 281 -41.21 10.41 22.66
C TYR A 281 -42.55 10.30 21.92
N GLY A 282 -42.52 9.69 20.74
CA GLY A 282 -43.65 8.96 20.20
C GLY A 282 -43.79 7.64 20.95
N ASP A 283 -44.96 7.46 21.54
CA ASP A 283 -45.39 6.35 22.39
C ASP A 283 -45.17 4.97 21.75
N ALA A 284 -44.27 4.17 22.32
CA ALA A 284 -44.19 2.73 22.09
C ALA A 284 -43.47 2.04 23.27
N GLY A 285 -44.27 1.68 24.28
CA GLY A 285 -44.03 0.69 25.34
C GLY A 285 -42.58 0.27 25.64
N ALA A 286 -41.96 0.95 26.60
CA ALA A 286 -40.78 0.42 27.30
C ALA A 286 -41.20 -0.55 28.43
N PRO A 287 -40.55 -1.71 28.60
CA PRO A 287 -40.80 -2.59 29.73
C PRO A 287 -40.24 -1.97 31.02
N ALA A 288 -40.95 -2.18 32.13
CA ALA A 288 -40.64 -1.62 33.45
C ALA A 288 -39.21 -1.96 33.93
N PRO A 289 -38.53 -1.04 34.65
CA PRO A 289 -37.20 -1.29 35.20
C PRO A 289 -37.26 -2.37 36.30
N PRO A 290 -36.19 -3.19 36.45
CA PRO A 290 -36.16 -4.25 37.45
C PRO A 290 -36.07 -3.68 38.87
N ALA A 291 -36.68 -4.42 39.81
CA ALA A 291 -36.85 -4.07 41.21
C ALA A 291 -35.54 -3.60 41.89
N ALA A 292 -35.65 -2.48 42.61
CA ALA A 292 -34.59 -1.91 43.43
C ALA A 292 -34.09 -2.90 44.48
N LEU A 293 -32.77 -3.00 44.62
CA LEU A 293 -32.13 -3.61 45.78
C LEU A 293 -32.34 -2.70 47.00
N ASP A 294 -32.77 -3.31 48.10
CA ASP A 294 -33.11 -2.65 49.36
C ASP A 294 -32.00 -1.73 49.89
N GLY A 295 -32.38 -0.50 50.26
CA GLY A 295 -31.68 0.27 51.30
C GLY A 295 -30.85 1.48 50.88
N VAL A 296 -30.87 1.93 49.62
CA VAL A 296 -30.19 3.18 49.22
C VAL A 296 -31.17 4.13 48.55
N ASP A 297 -31.30 5.33 49.12
CA ASP A 297 -32.12 6.42 48.60
C ASP A 297 -31.66 6.80 47.17
N PRO A 298 -32.53 6.63 46.15
CA PRO A 298 -32.18 6.88 44.75
C PRO A 298 -31.82 8.36 44.48
N GLU A 299 -32.32 9.31 45.26
CA GLU A 299 -31.91 10.72 45.14
C GLU A 299 -30.49 10.93 45.66
N ARG A 300 -30.12 10.24 46.74
CA ARG A 300 -28.77 10.29 47.31
C ARG A 300 -27.73 9.65 46.39
N GLU A 301 -28.11 8.59 45.67
CA GLU A 301 -27.27 7.93 44.67
C GLU A 301 -27.12 8.80 43.41
N LYS A 302 -28.20 9.46 42.97
CA LYS A 302 -28.15 10.44 41.88
C LYS A 302 -27.25 11.63 42.21
N ALA A 303 -27.41 12.22 43.41
CA ALA A 303 -26.57 13.31 43.88
C ALA A 303 -25.09 12.90 44.03
N ARG A 304 -24.82 11.65 44.44
CA ARG A 304 -23.46 11.09 44.46
C ARG A 304 -22.86 11.02 43.06
N ARG A 305 -23.59 10.48 42.09
CA ARG A 305 -23.16 10.39 40.68
C ARG A 305 -22.94 11.76 40.04
N GLU A 306 -23.80 12.74 40.33
CA GLU A 306 -23.64 14.12 39.85
C GLU A 306 -22.38 14.78 40.42
N LYS A 307 -22.12 14.61 41.72
CA LYS A 307 -20.89 15.08 42.36
C LYS A 307 -19.64 14.43 41.77
N GLU A 308 -19.67 13.12 41.54
CA GLU A 308 -18.57 12.37 40.94
C GLU A 308 -18.30 12.82 39.49
N LYS A 309 -19.35 13.09 38.69
CA LYS A 309 -19.24 13.63 37.33
C LYS A 309 -18.64 15.04 37.32
N LEU A 310 -19.03 15.89 38.28
CA LEU A 310 -18.46 17.22 38.48
C LEU A 310 -16.96 17.15 38.81
N ASP A 311 -16.56 16.21 39.67
CA ASP A 311 -15.15 15.98 40.01
C ASP A 311 -14.33 15.51 38.78
N ALA A 312 -14.89 14.66 37.92
CA ALA A 312 -14.27 14.24 36.66
C ALA A 312 -14.02 15.43 35.72
N GLN A 313 -15.04 16.29 35.56
CA GLN A 313 -14.96 17.51 34.76
C GLN A 313 -13.91 18.48 35.31
N ARG A 314 -13.77 18.53 36.64
CA ARG A 314 -12.77 19.37 37.30
C ARG A 314 -11.33 18.96 36.96
N ILE A 315 -11.02 17.66 36.95
CA ILE A 315 -9.72 17.17 36.48
C ILE A 315 -9.52 17.57 35.01
N ALA A 316 -10.47 17.28 34.12
CA ALA A 316 -10.36 17.62 32.70
C ALA A 316 -10.14 19.13 32.45
N CYS A 317 -10.91 19.99 33.12
CA CYS A 317 -10.80 21.44 32.99
C CYS A 317 -9.50 22.02 33.58
N THR A 318 -8.84 21.28 34.49
CA THR A 318 -7.56 21.73 35.09
C THR A 318 -6.42 21.65 34.09
N PHE A 319 -6.38 20.58 33.28
CA PHE A 319 -5.30 20.35 32.32
C PHE A 319 -5.53 21.06 30.99
N GLY A 320 -6.78 21.29 30.59
CA GLY A 320 -7.13 22.01 29.37
C GLY A 320 -7.43 21.08 28.19
N GLY A 321 -7.55 21.70 27.01
CA GLY A 321 -8.13 21.12 25.80
C GLY A 321 -7.18 20.30 24.92
N PHE A 322 -6.32 19.44 25.48
CA PHE A 322 -5.33 18.73 24.65
C PHE A 322 -6.02 17.74 23.70
N ALA A 323 -5.89 17.98 22.40
CA ALA A 323 -6.41 17.07 21.38
C ALA A 323 -5.49 15.87 21.19
N SER A 324 -6.05 14.67 21.36
CA SER A 324 -5.40 13.43 20.97
C SER A 324 -6.00 12.94 19.66
N TYR A 325 -5.15 12.75 18.66
CA TYR A 325 -5.55 12.30 17.33
C TYR A 325 -5.09 10.86 17.10
N PRO A 326 -5.93 9.99 16.52
CA PRO A 326 -5.54 8.62 16.23
C PRO A 326 -4.41 8.63 15.20
N GLN A 327 -3.30 7.95 15.49
CA GLN A 327 -2.23 7.70 14.53
C GLN A 327 -2.54 6.43 13.72
N ASP A 328 -3.06 5.41 14.40
CA ASP A 328 -3.50 4.10 13.91
C ASP A 328 -4.47 3.50 14.95
N ASP A 329 -4.79 2.21 14.82
CA ASP A 329 -5.65 1.50 15.80
C ASP A 329 -4.95 1.23 17.16
N LYS A 330 -3.70 1.65 17.33
CA LYS A 330 -2.84 1.29 18.48
C LYS A 330 -2.36 2.49 19.29
N ALA A 331 -2.28 3.68 18.71
CA ALA A 331 -1.67 4.85 19.34
C ALA A 331 -2.38 6.16 19.01
N TYR A 332 -2.25 7.11 19.94
CA TYR A 332 -2.59 8.50 19.72
C TYR A 332 -1.34 9.36 19.62
N TRP A 333 -1.46 10.50 18.97
CA TRP A 333 -0.49 11.59 19.11
C TRP A 333 -1.16 12.84 19.70
N THR A 334 -0.42 13.61 20.49
CA THR A 334 -0.89 14.81 21.18
C THR A 334 0.24 15.84 21.21
N GLN A 335 -0.05 17.08 20.82
CA GLN A 335 0.97 18.11 20.67
C GLN A 335 1.31 18.79 22.00
N PHE A 336 2.60 19.09 22.22
CA PHE A 336 3.00 19.92 23.36
C PHE A 336 2.69 21.40 23.10
N GLU A 337 2.33 22.11 24.17
CA GLU A 337 2.11 23.56 24.19
C GLU A 337 3.25 24.27 24.92
N PHE A 338 3.74 25.38 24.36
CA PHE A 338 4.71 26.24 25.02
C PHE A 338 4.07 27.08 26.14
N LEU A 339 4.74 27.13 27.29
CA LEU A 339 4.33 27.96 28.42
C LEU A 339 5.12 29.27 28.41
N SER A 340 4.40 30.39 28.35
CA SER A 340 5.00 31.72 28.50
C SER A 340 5.10 32.07 29.98
N ILE A 341 6.31 32.01 30.54
CA ILE A 341 6.56 32.32 31.96
C ILE A 341 7.33 33.64 32.03
N PRO A 342 6.74 34.71 32.56
CA PRO A 342 7.41 36.00 32.70
C PRO A 342 8.70 35.88 33.52
N GLY A 343 9.84 36.22 32.92
CA GLY A 343 11.13 36.26 33.62
C GLY A 343 11.89 34.92 33.71
N SER A 344 11.36 33.81 33.18
CA SER A 344 12.11 32.55 33.10
C SER A 344 13.07 32.53 31.90
N GLN A 345 14.30 32.07 32.11
CA GLN A 345 15.28 31.83 31.05
C GLN A 345 15.17 30.42 30.44
N VAL A 346 14.31 29.56 30.98
CA VAL A 346 14.10 28.17 30.53
C VAL A 346 12.89 28.09 29.61
N SER A 347 13.05 27.53 28.41
CA SER A 347 11.93 27.18 27.54
C SER A 347 11.13 26.04 28.16
N LEU A 348 9.87 26.27 28.53
CA LEU A 348 9.02 25.21 29.10
C LEU A 348 7.88 24.83 28.15
N GLN A 349 7.72 23.54 27.89
CA GLN A 349 6.59 22.97 27.17
C GLN A 349 5.83 21.99 28.05
N ARG A 350 4.52 21.83 27.83
CA ARG A 350 3.68 20.85 28.52
C ARG A 350 2.72 20.11 27.59
N VAL A 351 2.32 18.92 27.99
CA VAL A 351 1.22 18.15 27.39
C VAL A 351 0.45 17.42 28.49
N ALA A 352 -0.86 17.24 28.31
CA ALA A 352 -1.66 16.45 29.25
C ALA A 352 -2.64 15.52 28.54
N VAL A 353 -2.96 14.40 29.19
CA VAL A 353 -3.92 13.40 28.74
C VAL A 353 -4.81 13.04 29.91
N VAL A 354 -6.13 13.10 29.71
CA VAL A 354 -7.13 12.76 30.75
C VAL A 354 -8.04 11.63 30.26
N ILE A 355 -8.11 10.55 31.03
CA ILE A 355 -8.82 9.31 30.67
C ILE A 355 -9.91 9.04 31.71
N ALA A 356 -11.12 8.73 31.24
CA ALA A 356 -12.24 8.34 32.08
C ALA A 356 -11.98 7.00 32.80
N GLY A 357 -12.40 6.89 34.07
CA GLY A 357 -12.07 5.82 35.01
C GLY A 357 -12.36 4.41 34.50
N GLN A 358 -13.43 4.23 33.73
CA GLN A 358 -13.78 2.94 33.10
C GLN A 358 -12.73 2.46 32.08
N ALA A 359 -11.94 3.36 31.51
CA ALA A 359 -11.02 3.10 30.41
C ALA A 359 -9.55 3.34 30.79
N VAL A 360 -9.25 3.65 32.05
CA VAL A 360 -7.88 3.90 32.52
C VAL A 360 -7.04 2.62 32.39
N PRO A 361 -5.95 2.62 31.57
CA PRO A 361 -5.02 1.51 31.47
C PRO A 361 -4.13 1.43 32.72
N LYS A 362 -3.36 0.34 32.87
CA LYS A 362 -2.41 0.21 34.01
C LYS A 362 -1.26 1.22 33.93
N GLY A 363 -0.87 1.63 32.73
CA GLY A 363 0.12 2.66 32.50
C GLY A 363 0.03 3.22 31.08
N ILE A 364 0.78 4.28 30.83
CA ILE A 364 0.94 4.88 29.52
C ILE A 364 2.37 4.61 29.05
N VAL A 365 2.48 4.00 27.86
CA VAL A 365 3.74 3.92 27.11
C VAL A 365 3.77 5.07 26.12
N PHE A 366 4.90 5.76 26.01
CA PHE A 366 5.01 6.89 25.09
C PHE A 366 6.40 7.07 24.49
N LEU A 367 6.42 7.80 23.38
CA LEU A 367 7.58 8.33 22.69
C LEU A 367 7.39 9.83 22.49
N VAL A 368 8.49 10.56 22.42
CA VAL A 368 8.47 12.00 22.15
C VAL A 368 9.17 12.26 20.82
N ARG A 369 8.55 13.04 19.94
CA ARG A 369 9.07 13.38 18.61
C ARG A 369 9.30 14.87 18.49
N GLU A 370 10.47 15.26 18.02
CA GLU A 370 10.78 16.64 17.62
C GLU A 370 10.14 16.94 16.25
N VAL A 371 9.29 17.97 16.18
CA VAL A 371 8.46 18.23 14.99
C VAL A 371 9.29 18.64 13.76
N LYS A 372 10.32 19.48 13.94
CA LYS A 372 11.12 20.02 12.83
C LYS A 372 12.20 19.07 12.34
N ALA A 373 12.91 18.42 13.26
CA ALA A 373 14.05 17.56 12.93
C ALA A 373 13.66 16.09 12.72
N ASP A 374 12.39 15.73 12.91
CA ASP A 374 11.88 14.35 12.87
C ASP A 374 12.67 13.38 13.76
N ARG A 375 13.10 13.88 14.92
CA ARG A 375 13.95 13.13 15.85
C ARG A 375 13.08 12.48 16.92
N TRP A 376 13.32 11.20 17.17
CA TRP A 376 12.56 10.42 18.15
C TRP A 376 13.37 10.22 19.42
N PHE A 377 12.77 10.55 20.56
CA PHE A 377 13.35 10.38 21.89
C PHE A 377 12.80 9.13 22.56
N ARG A 378 13.69 8.43 23.26
CA ARG A 378 13.43 7.19 24.00
C ARG A 378 14.00 7.28 25.40
N ALA A 379 13.55 6.40 26.29
CA ALA A 379 14.06 6.35 27.65
C ALA A 379 15.55 5.91 27.65
N PRO A 380 16.38 6.44 28.58
CA PRO A 380 17.76 5.97 28.75
C PRO A 380 17.79 4.44 28.97
N GLY A 381 18.66 3.73 28.23
CA GLY A 381 18.73 2.26 28.31
C GLY A 381 17.95 1.49 27.23
N SER A 382 17.61 2.15 26.11
CA SER A 382 17.00 1.58 24.87
C SER A 382 15.50 1.20 24.91
N GLY A 383 14.76 1.61 25.93
CA GLY A 383 13.31 1.35 26.08
C GLY A 383 12.38 2.50 25.68
N ASN A 384 11.06 2.25 25.65
CA ASN A 384 10.02 3.29 25.57
C ASN A 384 9.90 4.01 26.93
N PHE A 385 9.37 5.24 26.95
CA PHE A 385 8.97 5.83 28.22
C PHE A 385 7.72 5.12 28.73
N PHE A 386 7.65 4.90 30.04
CA PHE A 386 6.53 4.24 30.67
C PHE A 386 6.22 4.91 32.01
N VAL A 387 4.95 5.28 32.20
CA VAL A 387 4.42 5.82 33.46
C VAL A 387 3.26 4.95 33.90
N SER A 388 3.33 4.41 35.12
CA SER A 388 2.21 3.73 35.74
C SER A 388 1.11 4.73 36.06
N LEU A 389 -0.13 4.43 35.67
CA LEU A 389 -1.26 5.25 36.09
C LEU A 389 -1.78 4.75 37.43
N PRO A 390 -2.21 5.66 38.33
CA PRO A 390 -2.80 5.27 39.61
C PRO A 390 -4.10 4.50 39.42
N THR A 391 -4.52 3.75 40.44
CA THR A 391 -5.75 2.94 40.40
C THR A 391 -6.74 3.40 41.44
N HIS A 392 -8.03 3.46 41.07
CA HIS A 392 -9.10 3.81 42.01
C HIS A 392 -10.14 2.70 42.17
N LYS A 393 -10.61 2.50 43.42
CA LYS A 393 -11.53 1.42 43.78
C LYS A 393 -12.90 1.45 43.08
N TYR A 394 -13.33 2.63 42.62
CA TYR A 394 -14.63 2.79 41.94
C TYR A 394 -14.60 2.44 40.45
N TRP A 395 -13.41 2.36 39.84
CA TRP A 395 -13.30 2.08 38.40
C TRP A 395 -13.71 0.66 38.03
N THR A 396 -13.63 -0.30 38.95
CA THR A 396 -14.12 -1.66 38.75
C THR A 396 -15.63 -1.70 38.55
N VAL A 397 -16.37 -0.85 39.28
CA VAL A 397 -17.82 -0.70 39.16
C VAL A 397 -18.17 -0.04 37.82
N LEU A 398 -17.47 1.05 37.47
CA LEU A 398 -17.66 1.74 36.18
C LEU A 398 -17.41 0.81 34.99
N ARG A 399 -16.36 -0.01 35.03
CA ARG A 399 -16.08 -1.02 33.98
C ARG A 399 -17.22 -2.03 33.82
N ALA A 400 -17.79 -2.51 34.93
CA ALA A 400 -18.87 -3.48 34.90
C ALA A 400 -20.19 -2.88 34.34
N GLU A 401 -20.51 -1.63 34.68
CA GLU A 401 -21.68 -0.92 34.13
C GLU A 401 -21.52 -0.65 32.62
N GLU A 402 -20.33 -0.20 32.20
CA GLU A 402 -19.98 0.05 30.79
C GLU A 402 -20.06 -1.23 29.95
N GLU A 403 -19.55 -2.36 30.47
CA GLU A 403 -19.60 -3.64 29.77
C GLU A 403 -21.04 -4.15 29.59
N LYS A 404 -21.90 -3.95 30.59
CA LYS A 404 -23.33 -4.27 30.52
C LYS A 404 -24.04 -3.42 29.45
N ARG A 405 -23.73 -2.13 29.39
CA ARG A 405 -24.25 -1.21 28.36
C ARG A 405 -23.82 -1.66 26.96
N ARG A 406 -22.54 -1.99 26.78
CA ARG A 406 -21.97 -2.47 25.52
C ARG A 406 -22.64 -3.75 25.02
N LYS A 407 -22.89 -4.72 25.91
CA LYS A 407 -23.61 -5.96 25.57
C LYS A 407 -25.05 -5.68 25.12
N ALA A 408 -25.78 -4.81 25.82
CA ALA A 408 -27.15 -4.47 25.45
C ALA A 408 -27.24 -3.72 24.10
N GLU A 409 -26.27 -2.85 23.81
CA GLU A 409 -26.20 -2.15 22.53
C GLU A 409 -25.82 -3.09 21.37
N GLN A 410 -24.89 -4.02 21.61
CA GLN A 410 -24.53 -5.05 20.65
C GLN A 410 -25.74 -5.95 20.31
N GLU A 411 -26.48 -6.43 21.32
CA GLU A 411 -27.70 -7.22 21.09
C GLU A 411 -28.76 -6.44 20.30
N ARG A 412 -28.90 -5.13 20.55
CA ARG A 412 -29.82 -4.27 19.79
C ARG A 412 -29.38 -4.12 18.33
N GLN A 413 -28.09 -3.93 18.09
CA GLN A 413 -27.51 -3.85 16.75
C GLN A 413 -27.69 -5.17 15.98
N GLU A 414 -27.47 -6.32 16.63
CA GLU A 414 -27.66 -7.63 16.03
C GLU A 414 -29.12 -7.89 15.64
N ARG A 415 -30.09 -7.46 16.48
CA ARG A 415 -31.53 -7.55 16.15
C ARG A 415 -31.90 -6.69 14.94
N LEU A 416 -31.41 -5.45 14.88
CA LEU A 416 -31.64 -4.55 13.74
C LEU A 416 -31.00 -5.11 12.46
N ALA A 417 -29.78 -5.62 12.53
CA ALA A 417 -29.08 -6.24 11.40
C ALA A 417 -29.85 -7.45 10.84
N LYS A 418 -30.39 -8.29 11.74
CA LYS A 418 -31.23 -9.43 11.34
C LYS A 418 -32.50 -8.99 10.62
N GLN A 419 -33.22 -8.00 11.15
CA GLN A 419 -34.43 -7.46 10.52
C GLN A 419 -34.15 -6.87 9.13
N MET A 420 -33.03 -6.17 8.96
CA MET A 420 -32.62 -5.63 7.65
C MET A 420 -32.25 -6.73 6.65
N ALA A 421 -31.59 -7.81 7.10
CA ALA A 421 -31.24 -8.94 6.26
C ALA A 421 -32.49 -9.68 5.73
N ASP A 422 -33.47 -9.91 6.60
CA ASP A 422 -34.75 -10.55 6.24
C ASP A 422 -35.51 -9.70 5.20
N THR A 423 -35.55 -8.37 5.38
CA THR A 423 -36.19 -7.44 4.46
C THR A 423 -35.50 -7.41 3.09
N PHE A 424 -34.16 -7.45 3.05
CA PHE A 424 -33.41 -7.50 1.80
C PHE A 424 -33.64 -8.83 1.05
N HIS A 425 -33.73 -9.94 1.77
CA HIS A 425 -34.01 -11.24 1.15
C HIS A 425 -35.37 -11.25 0.44
N GLU A 426 -36.40 -10.64 1.04
CA GLU A 426 -37.71 -10.47 0.41
C GLU A 426 -37.66 -9.58 -0.84
N ALA A 427 -36.90 -8.48 -0.79
CA ALA A 427 -36.74 -7.58 -1.94
C ALA A 427 -36.01 -8.27 -3.13
N VAL A 428 -34.99 -9.08 -2.86
CA VAL A 428 -34.29 -9.87 -3.90
C VAL A 428 -35.24 -10.88 -4.54
N LYS A 429 -36.12 -11.52 -3.76
CA LYS A 429 -37.12 -12.44 -4.30
C LYS A 429 -38.05 -11.74 -5.29
N LEU A 430 -38.57 -10.56 -4.94
CA LEU A 430 -39.41 -9.76 -5.83
C LEU A 430 -38.66 -9.28 -7.07
N PHE A 431 -37.37 -8.94 -6.92
CA PHE A 431 -36.51 -8.56 -8.03
C PHE A 431 -36.40 -9.70 -9.05
N GLU A 432 -36.08 -10.92 -8.61
CA GLU A 432 -35.94 -12.10 -9.47
C GLU A 432 -37.28 -12.52 -10.12
N GLU A 433 -38.40 -12.45 -9.39
CA GLU A 433 -39.73 -12.78 -9.94
C GLU A 433 -40.13 -11.88 -11.12
N GLY A 434 -39.71 -10.60 -11.11
CA GLY A 434 -39.98 -9.64 -12.20
C GLY A 434 -39.00 -9.68 -13.37
N LYS A 435 -37.91 -10.45 -13.28
CA LYS A 435 -36.85 -10.53 -14.31
C LYS A 435 -37.36 -10.93 -15.70
N PRO A 436 -38.16 -12.00 -15.88
CA PRO A 436 -38.62 -12.41 -17.22
C PRO A 436 -39.48 -11.36 -17.92
N GLU A 437 -40.27 -10.58 -17.17
CA GLU A 437 -41.05 -9.48 -17.74
C GLU A 437 -40.14 -8.34 -18.23
N ARG A 438 -39.06 -8.03 -17.49
CA ARG A 438 -38.10 -6.99 -17.90
C ARG A 438 -37.30 -7.41 -19.12
N GLU A 439 -36.89 -8.67 -19.20
CA GLU A 439 -36.24 -9.26 -20.39
C GLU A 439 -37.13 -9.16 -21.63
N GLN A 440 -38.42 -9.51 -21.50
CA GLN A 440 -39.37 -9.43 -22.60
C GLN A 440 -39.61 -7.98 -23.07
N ARG A 441 -39.56 -7.00 -22.15
CA ARG A 441 -39.74 -5.57 -22.47
C ARG A 441 -38.52 -4.93 -23.12
N GLY A 442 -37.32 -5.49 -22.93
CA GLY A 442 -36.06 -4.99 -23.49
C GLY A 442 -35.89 -5.28 -24.98
N THR A 443 -36.78 -4.75 -25.82
CA THR A 443 -36.79 -5.03 -27.27
C THR A 443 -35.53 -4.63 -28.05
N LEU A 444 -34.69 -3.73 -27.52
CA LEU A 444 -33.43 -3.29 -28.16
C LEU A 444 -32.16 -3.79 -27.45
N SER A 445 -32.17 -3.88 -26.12
CA SER A 445 -31.08 -4.39 -25.30
C SER A 445 -31.59 -4.69 -23.89
N TYR A 446 -30.98 -5.66 -23.23
CA TYR A 446 -31.21 -6.00 -21.83
C TYR A 446 -29.90 -6.39 -21.15
N ARG A 447 -29.63 -5.85 -19.95
CA ARG A 447 -28.44 -6.17 -19.17
C ARG A 447 -28.77 -6.30 -17.68
N CYS A 448 -28.36 -7.40 -17.10
CA CYS A 448 -28.46 -7.70 -15.67
C CYS A 448 -27.06 -7.68 -15.03
N VAL A 449 -26.88 -6.96 -13.92
CA VAL A 449 -25.59 -6.78 -13.25
C VAL A 449 -25.73 -7.10 -11.77
N THR A 450 -24.90 -8.03 -11.30
CA THR A 450 -24.69 -8.30 -9.87
C THR A 450 -23.63 -7.34 -9.32
N LEU A 451 -23.94 -6.66 -8.22
CA LEU A 451 -23.02 -5.74 -7.56
C LEU A 451 -22.07 -6.49 -6.60
N PRO A 452 -20.82 -6.02 -6.43
CA PRO A 452 -19.84 -6.62 -5.53
C PRO A 452 -20.33 -6.74 -4.09
N GLU A 453 -19.69 -7.64 -3.33
CA GLU A 453 -19.87 -7.76 -1.87
C GLU A 453 -21.31 -8.10 -1.43
N GLY A 454 -22.15 -8.60 -2.34
CA GLY A 454 -23.54 -8.93 -2.05
C GLY A 454 -24.40 -7.70 -1.74
N VAL A 455 -24.00 -6.53 -2.25
CA VAL A 455 -24.70 -5.25 -2.01
C VAL A 455 -26.06 -5.22 -2.71
N GLY A 456 -26.21 -5.86 -3.87
CA GLY A 456 -27.45 -5.82 -4.62
C GLY A 456 -27.34 -6.23 -6.09
N PHE A 457 -28.40 -5.92 -6.84
CA PHE A 457 -28.55 -6.21 -8.26
C PHE A 457 -29.07 -4.98 -9.00
N LEU A 458 -28.71 -4.85 -10.28
CA LEU A 458 -29.17 -3.81 -11.19
C LEU A 458 -29.55 -4.43 -12.54
N ASP A 459 -30.80 -4.26 -12.94
CA ASP A 459 -31.27 -4.55 -14.29
C ASP A 459 -31.47 -3.27 -15.08
N ALA A 460 -31.09 -3.30 -16.35
CA ALA A 460 -31.35 -2.24 -17.31
C ALA A 460 -31.93 -2.85 -18.60
N TYR A 461 -33.05 -2.34 -19.08
CA TYR A 461 -33.65 -2.77 -20.34
C TYR A 461 -34.01 -1.57 -21.21
N VAL A 462 -33.93 -1.77 -22.53
CA VAL A 462 -34.01 -0.70 -23.51
C VAL A 462 -35.10 -1.00 -24.56
N TYR A 463 -35.95 -0.01 -24.82
CA TYR A 463 -37.05 -0.13 -25.78
C TYR A 463 -37.35 1.21 -26.47
N PRO A 464 -37.79 1.22 -27.74
CA PRO A 464 -38.14 2.44 -28.44
C PRO A 464 -39.57 2.86 -28.11
N ASN A 465 -39.90 4.12 -28.37
CA ASN A 465 -41.29 4.56 -28.44
C ASN A 465 -41.95 4.11 -29.77
N ASP A 466 -43.28 4.14 -29.85
CA ASP A 466 -44.04 3.68 -31.03
C ASP A 466 -43.64 4.39 -32.34
N ALA A 467 -43.17 5.64 -32.23
CA ALA A 467 -42.77 6.47 -33.37
C ALA A 467 -41.28 6.31 -33.76
N ILE A 468 -40.46 5.63 -32.95
CA ILE A 468 -39.00 5.51 -33.08
C ILE A 468 -38.33 6.90 -33.16
N THR A 469 -38.77 7.81 -32.28
CA THR A 469 -38.16 9.13 -32.08
C THR A 469 -37.38 9.21 -30.77
N GLU A 470 -37.66 8.30 -29.84
CA GLU A 470 -37.01 8.20 -28.53
C GLU A 470 -36.81 6.73 -28.18
N VAL A 471 -35.73 6.47 -27.44
CA VAL A 471 -35.43 5.20 -26.79
C VAL A 471 -35.43 5.41 -25.29
N TYR A 472 -36.07 4.51 -24.57
CA TYR A 472 -36.15 4.51 -23.12
C TYR A 472 -35.19 3.49 -22.53
N VAL A 473 -34.33 3.93 -21.61
CA VAL A 473 -33.49 3.05 -20.79
C VAL A 473 -34.10 3.00 -19.40
N HIS A 474 -34.57 1.83 -19.00
CA HIS A 474 -35.23 1.63 -17.72
C HIS A 474 -34.35 0.81 -16.79
N PHE A 475 -33.97 1.39 -15.66
CA PHE A 475 -33.19 0.76 -14.60
C PHE A 475 -34.11 0.29 -13.47
N THR A 476 -33.89 -0.93 -12.99
CA THR A 476 -34.47 -1.45 -11.74
C THR A 476 -33.32 -1.91 -10.86
N VAL A 477 -33.24 -1.38 -9.64
CA VAL A 477 -32.14 -1.67 -8.69
C VAL A 477 -32.69 -2.23 -7.39
N CYS A 478 -32.00 -3.22 -6.82
CA CYS A 478 -32.30 -3.79 -5.51
C CYS A 478 -31.02 -3.81 -4.67
N THR A 479 -30.86 -2.86 -3.74
CA THR A 479 -29.63 -2.68 -2.95
C THR A 479 -29.88 -2.66 -1.45
N ARG A 480 -28.92 -3.18 -0.67
CA ARG A 480 -28.91 -3.14 0.81
C ARG A 480 -28.71 -1.73 1.36
N VAL A 481 -28.14 -0.85 0.54
CA VAL A 481 -27.85 0.54 0.89
C VAL A 481 -28.50 1.46 -0.15
N PRO A 482 -28.95 2.65 0.26
CA PRO A 482 -29.51 3.63 -0.67
C PRO A 482 -28.43 4.12 -1.64
N CYS A 483 -28.73 4.08 -2.93
CA CYS A 483 -27.79 4.46 -3.99
C CYS A 483 -28.37 5.55 -4.91
N VAL A 484 -27.48 6.28 -5.58
CA VAL A 484 -27.79 7.14 -6.74
C VAL A 484 -27.07 6.62 -7.97
N LEU A 485 -27.68 6.80 -9.15
CA LEU A 485 -27.06 6.46 -10.42
C LEU A 485 -26.09 7.59 -10.82
N HIS A 486 -24.80 7.32 -10.85
CA HIS A 486 -23.80 8.19 -11.46
C HIS A 486 -23.57 7.75 -12.91
N TRP A 487 -23.86 8.60 -13.88
CA TRP A 487 -23.87 8.17 -15.28
C TRP A 487 -23.46 9.25 -16.28
N GLY A 488 -23.02 8.80 -17.45
CA GLY A 488 -22.69 9.58 -18.63
C GLY A 488 -23.04 8.81 -19.91
N LEU A 489 -23.00 9.49 -21.05
CA LEU A 489 -23.27 8.89 -22.36
C LEU A 489 -21.99 8.28 -22.95
N LEU A 490 -22.17 7.23 -23.74
CA LEU A 490 -21.12 6.53 -24.49
C LEU A 490 -21.26 6.79 -25.99
N ASP A 491 -20.12 7.07 -26.61
CA ASP A 491 -19.95 7.19 -28.06
C ASP A 491 -18.76 6.31 -28.46
N ILE A 492 -19.01 5.00 -28.56
CA ILE A 492 -18.05 3.92 -28.80
C ILE A 492 -17.65 3.87 -30.28
N MET A 493 -18.59 4.18 -31.18
CA MET A 493 -18.44 4.14 -32.64
C MET A 493 -18.22 5.54 -33.23
N GLY A 494 -18.32 6.62 -32.45
CA GLY A 494 -18.37 7.96 -33.00
C GLY A 494 -19.67 8.18 -33.76
N THR A 495 -20.80 7.67 -33.32
CA THR A 495 -22.11 7.87 -33.97
C THR A 495 -22.62 9.30 -33.86
N ALA A 496 -22.14 10.08 -32.88
CA ALA A 496 -22.27 11.55 -32.95
C ALA A 496 -21.46 12.15 -34.13
N GLN A 497 -20.51 11.39 -34.71
CA GLN A 497 -19.73 11.74 -35.92
C GLN A 497 -20.36 11.22 -37.23
N THR A 498 -21.34 10.30 -37.22
CA THR A 498 -22.12 9.91 -38.43
C THR A 498 -23.21 10.91 -38.82
N GLN A 499 -23.44 11.97 -38.03
CA GLN A 499 -24.18 13.17 -38.49
C GLN A 499 -23.49 13.94 -39.65
N THR A 500 -22.40 13.43 -40.20
CA THR A 500 -21.82 13.94 -41.44
C THR A 500 -22.74 13.67 -42.64
N GLU A 501 -23.57 12.64 -42.59
CA GLU A 501 -24.60 12.41 -43.61
C GLU A 501 -25.78 13.38 -43.47
N SER A 502 -26.06 13.90 -42.26
CA SER A 502 -27.07 14.95 -42.07
C SER A 502 -26.55 16.34 -42.51
N ARG A 503 -25.25 16.61 -42.36
CA ARG A 503 -24.58 17.82 -42.93
C ARG A 503 -24.41 17.77 -44.45
N TRP A 504 -24.39 16.58 -45.05
CA TRP A 504 -24.35 16.39 -46.50
C TRP A 504 -25.55 17.03 -47.20
N GLU A 505 -26.74 16.95 -46.60
CA GLU A 505 -27.94 17.63 -47.10
C GLU A 505 -27.85 19.15 -46.97
N THR A 506 -27.17 19.65 -45.93
CA THR A 506 -26.94 21.09 -45.71
C THR A 506 -25.90 21.65 -46.70
N TRP A 507 -24.81 20.94 -46.97
CA TRP A 507 -23.80 21.35 -47.95
C TRP A 507 -24.25 21.20 -49.40
N LYS A 508 -25.15 20.25 -49.69
CA LYS A 508 -25.87 20.19 -50.98
C LYS A 508 -26.73 21.43 -51.22
N LYS A 509 -27.32 22.01 -50.17
CA LYS A 509 -28.10 23.26 -50.26
C LYS A 509 -27.23 24.50 -50.47
N GLU A 510 -25.91 24.41 -50.27
CA GLU A 510 -24.95 25.53 -50.46
C GLU A 510 -24.34 25.59 -51.87
N GLY A 511 -24.74 24.71 -52.80
CA GLY A 511 -24.37 24.81 -54.22
C GLY A 511 -22.91 24.47 -54.57
N LEU A 512 -22.21 23.74 -53.68
CA LEU A 512 -20.82 23.30 -53.88
C LEU A 512 -20.72 22.20 -54.95
N SER A 513 -19.62 22.17 -55.70
CA SER A 513 -19.36 21.12 -56.70
C SER A 513 -19.04 19.77 -56.04
N GLN A 514 -19.26 18.66 -56.76
CA GLN A 514 -19.08 17.30 -56.24
C GLN A 514 -17.63 17.02 -55.80
N GLU A 515 -16.66 17.59 -56.50
CA GLU A 515 -15.23 17.47 -56.19
C GLU A 515 -14.84 18.28 -54.94
N GLU A 516 -15.45 19.45 -54.73
CA GLU A 516 -15.26 20.26 -53.50
C GLU A 516 -15.94 19.62 -52.28
N LEU A 517 -17.08 18.97 -52.47
CA LEU A 517 -17.77 18.17 -51.45
C LEU A 517 -16.93 16.97 -51.01
N GLU A 518 -16.35 16.24 -51.96
CA GLU A 518 -15.45 15.12 -51.68
C GLU A 518 -14.17 15.58 -50.99
N LYS A 519 -13.60 16.71 -51.42
CA LYS A 519 -12.39 17.28 -50.81
C LYS A 519 -12.63 17.80 -49.39
N LYS A 520 -13.76 18.47 -49.13
CA LYS A 520 -14.18 18.86 -47.77
C LYS A 520 -14.44 17.63 -46.90
N ARG A 521 -15.07 16.59 -47.45
CA ARG A 521 -15.29 15.30 -46.78
C ARG A 521 -13.96 14.66 -46.37
N GLU A 522 -13.00 14.58 -47.29
CA GLU A 522 -11.67 14.04 -47.03
C GLU A 522 -10.88 14.90 -46.05
N GLU A 523 -10.94 16.23 -46.16
CA GLU A 523 -10.24 17.14 -45.25
C GLU A 523 -10.80 17.07 -43.82
N GLU A 524 -12.12 16.91 -43.68
CA GLU A 524 -12.78 16.74 -42.39
C GLU A 524 -12.51 15.35 -41.81
N ILE A 525 -12.54 14.28 -42.63
CA ILE A 525 -12.10 12.92 -42.24
C ILE A 525 -10.64 12.95 -41.78
N ARG A 526 -9.76 13.67 -42.48
CA ARG A 526 -8.34 13.81 -42.15
C ARG A 526 -8.11 14.61 -40.86
N LYS A 527 -8.84 15.72 -40.64
CA LYS A 527 -8.84 16.46 -39.37
C LYS A 527 -9.34 15.61 -38.20
N ARG A 528 -10.33 14.74 -38.43
CA ARG A 528 -10.88 13.82 -37.43
C ARG A 528 -9.95 12.65 -37.12
N MET A 529 -9.29 12.08 -38.12
CA MET A 529 -8.23 11.09 -37.91
C MET A 529 -7.04 11.66 -37.12
N ALA A 530 -6.74 12.95 -37.29
CA ALA A 530 -5.73 13.67 -36.49
C ALA A 530 -6.16 13.93 -35.03
N PHE A 531 -7.46 13.92 -34.74
CA PHE A 531 -8.05 14.15 -33.40
C PHE A 531 -8.38 12.86 -32.64
N ARG A 532 -7.81 11.70 -33.02
CA ARG A 532 -7.80 10.50 -32.17
C ARG A 532 -7.07 10.79 -30.85
N GLY A 533 -7.80 11.36 -29.90
CA GLY A 533 -7.56 11.33 -28.47
C GLY A 533 -8.64 10.44 -27.84
N ALA A 534 -8.21 9.40 -27.11
CA ALA A 534 -8.96 8.49 -26.24
C ALA A 534 -10.44 8.17 -26.60
N PRO A 535 -10.74 7.00 -27.19
CA PRO A 535 -12.10 6.53 -27.55
C PRO A 535 -13.10 6.26 -26.40
N SER A 536 -12.95 6.85 -25.21
CA SER A 536 -13.82 6.50 -24.07
C SER A 536 -13.83 7.54 -22.95
N GLN A 537 -14.22 8.77 -23.26
CA GLN A 537 -14.63 9.71 -22.21
C GLN A 537 -16.13 9.64 -22.08
N TRP A 538 -16.62 9.43 -20.85
CA TRP A 538 -18.02 9.67 -20.54
C TRP A 538 -18.37 11.07 -21.05
N ILE A 539 -19.49 11.19 -21.74
CA ILE A 539 -20.01 12.47 -22.20
C ILE A 539 -21.10 12.90 -21.21
N CYS A 540 -20.97 14.09 -20.63
CA CYS A 540 -22.00 14.63 -19.75
C CYS A 540 -23.33 14.70 -20.51
N PRO A 541 -24.41 14.07 -20.01
CA PRO A 541 -25.70 14.09 -20.70
C PRO A 541 -26.24 15.53 -20.85
N PRO A 542 -26.83 15.90 -22.00
CA PRO A 542 -27.38 17.24 -22.21
C PRO A 542 -28.58 17.48 -21.27
N PRO A 543 -28.91 18.75 -20.94
CA PRO A 543 -29.98 19.08 -20.02
C PRO A 543 -31.34 18.45 -20.37
N GLU A 544 -31.70 18.37 -21.66
CA GLU A 544 -32.94 17.73 -22.12
C GLU A 544 -33.05 16.22 -21.79
N MET A 545 -31.94 15.52 -21.59
CA MET A 545 -31.93 14.08 -21.28
C MET A 545 -31.89 13.77 -19.79
N ARG A 546 -31.73 14.78 -18.93
CA ARG A 546 -31.56 14.59 -17.48
C ARG A 546 -32.93 14.43 -16.80
N PRO A 547 -33.18 13.30 -16.11
CA PRO A 547 -34.41 13.14 -15.33
C PRO A 547 -34.56 14.18 -14.21
N PRO A 548 -35.76 14.35 -13.64
CA PRO A 548 -35.97 15.21 -12.48
C PRO A 548 -35.07 14.82 -11.30
N GLY A 549 -34.50 15.82 -10.61
CA GLY A 549 -33.61 15.58 -9.47
C GLY A 549 -32.15 15.26 -9.83
N THR A 550 -31.78 15.25 -11.11
CA THR A 550 -30.40 15.07 -11.55
C THR A 550 -29.49 16.24 -11.12
N VAL A 551 -28.37 15.92 -10.48
CA VAL A 551 -27.30 16.86 -10.07
C VAL A 551 -26.12 16.76 -11.05
N LEU A 552 -25.61 17.90 -11.50
CA LEU A 552 -24.40 17.97 -12.31
C LEU A 552 -23.17 17.77 -11.41
N VAL A 553 -22.40 16.72 -11.66
CA VAL A 553 -21.20 16.38 -10.86
C VAL A 553 -19.93 16.75 -11.60
N ASP A 554 -19.84 16.35 -12.87
CA ASP A 554 -18.75 16.71 -13.76
C ASP A 554 -19.36 17.32 -15.03
N PRO A 555 -19.12 18.62 -15.31
CA PRO A 555 -19.70 19.31 -16.45
C PRO A 555 -19.24 18.75 -17.80
N VAL A 556 -18.16 17.99 -17.84
CA VAL A 556 -17.62 17.34 -19.04
C VAL A 556 -18.08 15.90 -19.13
N ARG A 557 -18.19 15.19 -17.99
CA ARG A 557 -18.30 13.72 -18.00
C ARG A 557 -19.61 13.14 -17.49
N ALA A 558 -20.20 13.69 -16.42
CA ALA A 558 -21.14 12.89 -15.65
C ALA A 558 -22.16 13.68 -14.82
N VAL A 559 -23.31 13.07 -14.61
CA VAL A 559 -24.36 13.54 -13.71
C VAL A 559 -24.70 12.47 -12.66
N GLN A 560 -25.41 12.85 -11.60
CA GLN A 560 -25.99 11.94 -10.62
C GLN A 560 -27.50 12.08 -10.60
N THR A 561 -28.22 10.96 -10.69
CA THR A 561 -29.69 10.95 -10.69
C THR A 561 -30.19 10.00 -9.58
N PRO A 562 -31.06 10.47 -8.67
CA PRO A 562 -31.67 9.60 -7.68
C PRO A 562 -32.65 8.63 -8.34
N PHE A 563 -32.82 7.45 -7.75
CA PHE A 563 -33.88 6.52 -8.15
C PHE A 563 -35.22 6.94 -7.52
N GLU A 564 -36.33 6.62 -8.20
CA GLU A 564 -37.68 6.79 -7.66
C GLU A 564 -38.11 5.53 -6.90
N GLU A 565 -38.87 5.69 -5.81
CA GLU A 565 -39.53 4.57 -5.13
C GLU A 565 -40.58 3.95 -6.06
N ALA A 566 -40.54 2.62 -6.22
CA ALA A 566 -41.45 1.92 -7.12
C ALA A 566 -42.91 2.09 -6.65
N LYS A 567 -43.74 2.78 -7.45
CA LYS A 567 -45.18 2.92 -7.15
C LYS A 567 -45.88 1.57 -7.30
N ALA A 568 -46.48 1.08 -6.21
CA ALA A 568 -47.23 -0.18 -6.10
C ALA A 568 -48.55 -0.24 -6.91
N GLN A 569 -48.59 0.28 -8.14
CA GLN A 569 -49.84 0.45 -8.90
C GLN A 569 -50.07 -0.54 -10.04
N ARG A 570 -49.23 -1.58 -10.22
CA ARG A 570 -49.43 -2.57 -11.31
C ARG A 570 -49.38 -4.05 -10.94
N ALA A 571 -49.38 -4.40 -9.64
CA ALA A 571 -49.43 -5.80 -9.19
C ALA A 571 -50.51 -6.11 -8.14
N GLY A 572 -51.53 -5.25 -7.98
CA GLY A 572 -52.70 -5.56 -7.12
C GLY A 572 -52.38 -5.84 -5.63
N LEU A 573 -51.30 -5.28 -5.10
CA LEU A 573 -50.87 -5.50 -3.71
C LEU A 573 -50.94 -4.19 -2.91
N ALA A 574 -51.58 -4.25 -1.74
CA ALA A 574 -51.87 -3.11 -0.89
C ALA A 574 -50.59 -2.39 -0.42
N ALA A 575 -50.66 -1.06 -0.36
CA ALA A 575 -49.63 -0.18 0.18
C ALA A 575 -49.40 -0.49 1.67
N GLY A 576 -48.32 -1.19 2.00
CA GLY A 576 -47.99 -1.53 3.39
C GLY A 576 -46.68 -2.30 3.63
N ASN A 577 -46.01 -2.85 2.61
CA ASN A 577 -44.81 -3.65 2.83
C ASN A 577 -43.52 -2.83 2.73
N ALA A 578 -42.73 -2.82 3.81
CA ALA A 578 -41.43 -2.17 3.91
C ALA A 578 -40.37 -2.70 2.90
N GLY A 579 -40.60 -3.88 2.30
CA GLY A 579 -39.75 -4.44 1.24
C GLY A 579 -39.67 -3.59 -0.04
N LEU A 580 -40.64 -2.70 -0.27
CA LEU A 580 -40.71 -1.83 -1.46
C LEU A 580 -39.73 -0.64 -1.42
N GLN A 581 -39.09 -0.33 -0.29
CA GLN A 581 -38.09 0.75 -0.23
C GLN A 581 -36.72 0.36 -0.82
N LEU A 582 -36.41 -0.93 -0.86
CA LEU A 582 -35.13 -1.45 -1.37
C LEU A 582 -35.13 -1.67 -2.88
N LEU A 583 -36.32 -1.74 -3.50
CA LEU A 583 -36.49 -1.89 -4.94
C LEU A 583 -36.86 -0.53 -5.56
N GLN A 584 -35.94 0.02 -6.36
CA GLN A 584 -36.05 1.37 -6.90
C GLN A 584 -35.96 1.35 -8.42
N GLN A 585 -36.53 2.36 -9.08
CA GLN A 585 -36.60 2.44 -10.54
C GLN A 585 -36.17 3.80 -11.07
N LEU A 586 -35.63 3.83 -12.29
CA LEU A 586 -35.27 5.07 -12.98
C LEU A 586 -35.45 4.88 -14.49
N THR A 587 -36.06 5.85 -15.16
CA THR A 587 -36.17 5.85 -16.63
C THR A 587 -35.42 7.04 -17.21
N ILE A 588 -34.55 6.78 -18.19
CA ILE A 588 -33.82 7.79 -18.95
C ILE A 588 -34.36 7.80 -20.38
N ARG A 589 -34.53 8.99 -20.95
CA ARG A 589 -34.99 9.18 -22.33
C ARG A 589 -33.82 9.58 -23.21
N VAL A 590 -33.65 8.89 -24.33
CA VAL A 590 -32.58 9.16 -25.30
C VAL A 590 -33.18 9.41 -26.68
N PRO A 591 -32.82 10.51 -27.37
CA PRO A 591 -33.29 10.76 -28.74
C PRO A 591 -32.82 9.69 -29.73
N ALA A 592 -33.70 9.30 -30.65
CA ALA A 592 -33.44 8.32 -31.70
C ALA A 592 -34.17 8.67 -33.00
N HIS A 593 -33.78 8.05 -34.10
CA HIS A 593 -34.39 8.23 -35.41
C HIS A 593 -34.69 6.88 -36.04
N LYS A 594 -35.77 6.82 -36.83
CA LYS A 594 -36.08 5.65 -37.63
C LYS A 594 -35.15 5.58 -38.85
N CYS A 595 -34.47 4.47 -39.05
CA CYS A 595 -33.60 4.23 -40.19
C CYS A 595 -34.03 3.00 -41.01
N PRO A 596 -33.65 2.90 -42.30
CA PRO A 596 -33.88 1.70 -43.09
C PRO A 596 -33.12 0.52 -42.50
N ARG A 597 -33.81 -0.61 -42.32
CA ARG A 597 -33.19 -1.84 -41.82
C ARG A 597 -32.18 -2.38 -42.81
N ILE A 598 -30.99 -2.72 -42.33
CA ILE A 598 -29.94 -3.35 -43.13
C ILE A 598 -30.26 -4.84 -43.36
N ASN A 599 -30.85 -5.52 -42.37
CA ASN A 599 -31.28 -6.91 -42.43
C ASN A 599 -32.54 -7.15 -41.58
N GLU A 600 -33.06 -8.39 -41.55
CA GLU A 600 -34.28 -8.72 -40.78
C GLU A 600 -34.10 -8.60 -39.26
N GLU A 601 -32.85 -8.67 -38.76
CA GLU A 601 -32.49 -8.59 -37.34
C GLU A 601 -32.22 -7.16 -36.85
N ASP A 602 -32.09 -6.20 -37.76
CA ASP A 602 -31.87 -4.78 -37.46
C ASP A 602 -33.19 -4.14 -36.99
N PRO A 603 -33.23 -3.55 -35.78
CA PRO A 603 -34.45 -2.93 -35.27
C PRO A 603 -34.90 -1.71 -36.11
N GLY A 604 -34.02 -1.12 -36.93
CA GLY A 604 -34.29 0.07 -37.73
C GLY A 604 -34.33 1.35 -36.87
N VAL A 605 -33.51 1.38 -35.83
CA VAL A 605 -33.41 2.46 -34.85
C VAL A 605 -31.97 2.98 -34.85
N ASP A 606 -31.80 4.27 -35.13
CA ASP A 606 -30.53 4.98 -35.09
C ASP A 606 -30.52 5.93 -33.89
N THR A 607 -29.70 5.62 -32.88
CA THR A 607 -29.60 6.41 -31.65
C THR A 607 -28.48 7.44 -31.74
N LEU A 608 -28.68 8.62 -31.17
CA LEU A 608 -27.68 9.70 -31.20
C LEU A 608 -26.37 9.33 -30.46
N PHE A 609 -26.46 8.38 -29.53
CA PHE A 609 -25.36 7.86 -28.73
C PHE A 609 -25.40 6.33 -28.78
N ASP A 610 -24.29 5.65 -28.48
CA ASP A 610 -24.23 4.19 -28.51
C ASP A 610 -24.73 3.55 -27.20
N GLY A 611 -24.65 4.28 -26.08
CA GLY A 611 -24.94 3.71 -24.77
C GLY A 611 -24.92 4.70 -23.60
N ILE A 612 -25.11 4.15 -22.41
CA ILE A 612 -24.95 4.81 -21.11
C ILE A 612 -23.87 4.07 -20.33
N ALA A 613 -22.87 4.79 -19.82
CA ALA A 613 -21.95 4.29 -18.80
C ALA A 613 -22.41 4.78 -17.44
N CYS A 614 -22.44 3.89 -16.44
CA CYS A 614 -22.87 4.25 -15.10
C CYS A 614 -22.18 3.44 -13.99
N CYS A 615 -22.24 3.97 -12.78
CA CYS A 615 -21.97 3.24 -11.54
C CYS A 615 -22.94 3.72 -10.45
N LEU A 616 -23.08 2.95 -9.38
CA LEU A 616 -23.92 3.33 -8.25
C LEU A 616 -23.05 3.95 -7.17
N LYS A 617 -23.50 5.06 -6.59
CA LYS A 617 -22.85 5.71 -5.45
C LYS A 617 -23.76 5.62 -4.23
N GLU A 618 -23.21 5.26 -3.08
CA GLU A 618 -23.94 5.27 -1.82
C GLU A 618 -24.39 6.69 -1.43
N VAL A 619 -25.65 6.84 -1.03
CA VAL A 619 -26.21 8.11 -0.56
C VAL A 619 -25.55 8.49 0.76
N ASN A 620 -25.02 9.72 0.86
CA ASN A 620 -24.26 10.23 2.02
C ASN A 620 -22.98 9.43 2.38
N GLY A 621 -22.55 8.51 1.50
CA GLY A 621 -21.35 7.70 1.68
C GLY A 621 -20.25 8.01 0.66
N HIS A 622 -19.11 7.34 0.83
CA HIS A 622 -17.97 7.40 -0.10
C HIS A 622 -17.79 6.12 -0.93
N ARG A 623 -18.68 5.13 -0.77
CA ARG A 623 -18.61 3.86 -1.50
C ARG A 623 -19.21 3.97 -2.90
N TRP A 624 -18.58 3.27 -3.82
CA TRP A 624 -18.96 3.18 -5.23
C TRP A 624 -19.12 1.72 -5.59
N PHE A 625 -20.26 1.39 -6.19
CA PHE A 625 -20.56 0.05 -6.66
C PHE A 625 -20.53 0.04 -8.19
N ARG A 626 -19.75 -0.90 -8.70
CA ARG A 626 -19.45 -1.12 -10.12
C ARG A 626 -19.88 -2.54 -10.47
N SER A 627 -19.63 -2.98 -11.70
CA SER A 627 -19.75 -4.40 -12.05
C SER A 627 -18.77 -5.25 -11.20
N ASN A 628 -19.01 -6.56 -11.10
CA ASN A 628 -18.19 -7.51 -10.32
C ASN A 628 -16.70 -7.54 -10.70
N ASP A 629 -16.37 -7.07 -11.89
CA ASP A 629 -15.02 -6.94 -12.43
C ASP A 629 -14.36 -5.57 -12.13
N GLY A 630 -15.00 -4.72 -11.33
CA GLY A 630 -14.52 -3.39 -10.95
C GLY A 630 -14.72 -2.30 -12.02
N ARG A 631 -15.43 -2.60 -13.12
CA ARG A 631 -15.66 -1.70 -14.25
C ARG A 631 -16.98 -0.93 -14.14
N ASP A 632 -17.05 0.23 -14.77
CA ASP A 632 -18.31 0.95 -14.93
C ASP A 632 -19.30 0.09 -15.73
N ILE A 633 -20.57 0.14 -15.35
CA ILE A 633 -21.66 -0.60 -15.95
C ILE A 633 -22.01 0.07 -17.28
N GLN A 634 -21.96 -0.65 -18.39
CA GLN A 634 -22.27 -0.11 -19.72
C GLN A 634 -23.58 -0.68 -20.24
N ILE A 635 -24.54 0.17 -20.59
CA ILE A 635 -25.82 -0.21 -21.19
C ILE A 635 -25.81 0.26 -22.64
N ARG A 636 -25.90 -0.65 -23.61
CA ARG A 636 -26.04 -0.26 -25.02
C ARG A 636 -27.48 0.13 -25.33
N LEU A 637 -27.69 1.11 -26.21
CA LEU A 637 -29.04 1.49 -26.61
C LEU A 637 -29.62 0.57 -27.67
N VAL A 638 -28.76 0.07 -28.55
CA VAL A 638 -29.08 -0.92 -29.59
C VAL A 638 -27.99 -1.96 -29.59
N GLU A 639 -28.37 -3.24 -29.43
CA GLU A 639 -27.47 -4.35 -29.69
C GLU A 639 -27.54 -4.71 -31.18
N PHE A 640 -26.51 -4.34 -31.94
CA PHE A 640 -26.35 -4.85 -33.31
C PHE A 640 -25.97 -6.33 -33.24
N GLY A 641 -26.84 -7.20 -33.77
CA GLY A 641 -26.56 -8.63 -33.89
C GLY A 641 -26.80 -9.41 -32.61
N ALA A 642 -28.08 -9.55 -32.24
CA ALA A 642 -28.54 -10.68 -31.43
C ALA A 642 -28.49 -12.02 -32.22
N SER A 643 -27.68 -12.13 -33.27
CA SER A 643 -27.13 -13.43 -33.63
C SER A 643 -26.10 -13.79 -32.55
N VAL A 644 -26.58 -14.28 -31.41
CA VAL A 644 -25.80 -15.15 -30.52
C VAL A 644 -25.05 -16.08 -31.44
N TYR A 645 -23.72 -16.03 -31.45
CA TYR A 645 -22.95 -16.92 -32.29
C TYR A 645 -23.39 -18.35 -31.92
N LYS A 646 -24.09 -19.04 -32.85
CA LYS A 646 -24.72 -20.34 -32.58
C LYS A 646 -23.75 -21.51 -32.75
N GLY A 647 -22.46 -21.21 -32.92
CA GLY A 647 -21.43 -22.23 -33.01
C GLY A 647 -21.05 -22.80 -31.64
N LEU A 648 -20.15 -23.76 -31.65
CA LEU A 648 -19.61 -24.37 -30.43
C LEU A 648 -18.85 -23.32 -29.61
N ASN A 649 -18.84 -23.43 -28.28
CA ASN A 649 -18.18 -22.45 -27.39
C ASN A 649 -18.70 -21.00 -27.50
N ALA A 650 -20.00 -20.79 -27.72
CA ALA A 650 -20.58 -19.46 -27.86
C ALA A 650 -20.24 -18.49 -26.73
N GLU A 651 -20.27 -18.95 -25.49
CA GLU A 651 -19.88 -18.17 -24.31
C GLU A 651 -18.45 -17.61 -24.40
N MET A 652 -17.51 -18.38 -24.95
CA MET A 652 -16.12 -17.95 -25.13
C MET A 652 -16.04 -16.86 -26.20
N VAL A 653 -16.70 -17.07 -27.33
CA VAL A 653 -16.69 -16.12 -28.46
C VAL A 653 -17.35 -14.81 -28.06
N GLU A 654 -18.50 -14.87 -27.39
CA GLU A 654 -19.17 -13.69 -26.82
C GLU A 654 -18.26 -12.96 -25.84
N LYS A 655 -17.53 -13.70 -24.98
CA LYS A 655 -16.60 -13.07 -24.05
C LYS A 655 -15.41 -12.43 -24.75
N ILE A 656 -14.90 -13.02 -25.84
CA ILE A 656 -13.85 -12.41 -26.68
C ILE A 656 -14.36 -11.14 -27.33
N VAL A 657 -15.58 -11.15 -27.89
CA VAL A 657 -16.18 -9.96 -28.51
C VAL A 657 -16.44 -8.88 -27.46
N GLU A 658 -16.98 -9.24 -26.30
CA GLU A 658 -17.12 -8.32 -25.16
C GLU A 658 -15.77 -7.71 -24.79
N ALA A 659 -14.72 -8.54 -24.71
CA ALA A 659 -13.36 -8.12 -24.43
C ALA A 659 -12.82 -7.14 -25.47
N GLU A 660 -12.97 -7.45 -26.76
CA GLU A 660 -12.41 -6.62 -27.83
C GLU A 660 -13.26 -5.40 -28.20
N VAL A 661 -14.53 -5.35 -27.82
CA VAL A 661 -15.42 -4.23 -28.19
C VAL A 661 -15.76 -3.36 -26.97
N GLU A 662 -15.95 -3.94 -25.79
CA GLU A 662 -16.39 -3.20 -24.60
C GLU A 662 -15.23 -2.79 -23.68
N TRP A 663 -14.11 -3.53 -23.67
CA TRP A 663 -13.04 -3.26 -22.71
C TRP A 663 -12.17 -2.10 -23.19
N GLN A 664 -12.37 -0.95 -22.56
CA GLN A 664 -11.64 0.30 -22.87
C GLN A 664 -10.22 0.35 -22.31
N HIS A 665 -9.84 -0.59 -21.45
CA HIS A 665 -8.51 -0.72 -20.83
C HIS A 665 -7.72 -1.91 -21.41
N MET A 666 -8.18 -2.49 -22.53
CA MET A 666 -7.64 -3.72 -23.07
C MET A 666 -6.16 -3.55 -23.42
N THR A 667 -5.30 -4.45 -22.91
CA THR A 667 -3.88 -4.54 -23.29
C THR A 667 -3.50 -5.98 -23.55
N LEU A 668 -2.31 -6.24 -24.11
CA LEU A 668 -1.80 -7.61 -24.26
C LEU A 668 -1.80 -8.41 -22.93
N MET A 669 -1.53 -7.75 -21.80
CA MET A 669 -1.59 -8.40 -20.48
C MET A 669 -3.01 -8.88 -20.15
N HIS A 670 -4.02 -8.04 -20.37
CA HIS A 670 -5.41 -8.41 -20.14
C HIS A 670 -5.86 -9.55 -21.08
N ARG A 671 -5.45 -9.51 -22.35
CA ARG A 671 -5.69 -10.62 -23.29
C ARG A 671 -5.08 -11.92 -22.79
N TYR A 672 -3.81 -11.88 -22.38
CA TYR A 672 -3.12 -13.07 -21.91
C TYR A 672 -3.74 -13.66 -20.63
N ASN A 673 -4.18 -12.81 -19.70
CA ASN A 673 -4.88 -13.26 -18.50
C ASN A 673 -6.26 -13.87 -18.83
N LEU A 674 -7.00 -13.26 -19.75
CA LEU A 674 -8.30 -13.80 -20.18
C LEU A 674 -8.12 -15.13 -20.95
N MET A 675 -7.13 -15.22 -21.84
CA MET A 675 -6.74 -16.49 -22.49
C MET A 675 -6.36 -17.56 -21.45
N HIS A 676 -5.61 -17.19 -20.40
CA HIS A 676 -5.27 -18.12 -19.33
C HIS A 676 -6.53 -18.62 -18.60
N SER A 677 -7.49 -17.74 -18.31
CA SER A 677 -8.76 -18.14 -17.68
C SER A 677 -9.58 -19.09 -18.57
N PHE A 678 -9.55 -18.91 -19.90
CA PHE A 678 -10.18 -19.83 -20.84
C PHE A 678 -9.49 -21.21 -20.81
N LEU A 679 -8.16 -21.27 -20.71
CA LEU A 679 -7.44 -22.53 -20.57
C LEU A 679 -7.77 -23.26 -19.25
N ASP A 680 -7.90 -22.52 -18.15
CA ASP A 680 -8.32 -23.10 -16.87
C ASP A 680 -9.74 -23.68 -16.97
N GLY A 681 -10.66 -22.93 -17.60
CA GLY A 681 -12.02 -23.39 -17.89
C GLY A 681 -12.06 -24.63 -18.77
N PHE A 682 -11.24 -24.68 -19.82
CA PHE A 682 -11.09 -25.85 -20.68
C PHE A 682 -10.61 -27.08 -19.89
N ALA A 683 -9.63 -26.91 -19.01
CA ALA A 683 -9.10 -28.03 -18.22
C ALA A 683 -10.17 -28.66 -17.31
N SER A 684 -11.05 -27.84 -16.72
CA SER A 684 -12.19 -28.29 -15.94
C SER A 684 -13.26 -28.98 -16.81
N LYS A 685 -13.64 -28.36 -17.94
CA LYS A 685 -14.65 -28.90 -18.87
C LYS A 685 -14.20 -30.24 -19.49
N HIS A 686 -12.95 -30.36 -19.88
CA HIS A 686 -12.37 -31.60 -20.39
C HIS A 686 -12.44 -32.72 -19.34
N GLY A 687 -12.05 -32.43 -18.08
CA GLY A 687 -12.13 -33.41 -16.99
C GLY A 687 -13.56 -33.91 -16.74
N ALA A 688 -14.54 -33.01 -16.80
CA ALA A 688 -15.97 -33.36 -16.69
C ALA A 688 -16.43 -34.21 -17.90
N SER A 689 -15.99 -33.89 -19.11
CA SER A 689 -16.33 -34.64 -20.32
C SER A 689 -15.79 -36.07 -20.31
N VAL A 690 -14.55 -36.26 -19.83
CA VAL A 690 -13.95 -37.60 -19.67
C VAL A 690 -14.73 -38.44 -18.65
N GLN A 691 -15.24 -37.84 -17.57
CA GLN A 691 -16.02 -38.54 -16.55
C GLN A 691 -17.48 -38.78 -16.98
N GLY A 692 -18.06 -37.84 -17.72
CA GLY A 692 -19.49 -37.84 -18.09
C GLY A 692 -19.82 -38.56 -19.39
N ASN A 693 -18.84 -38.81 -20.27
CA ASN A 693 -19.05 -39.44 -21.57
C ASN A 693 -18.19 -40.70 -21.75
N ALA A 694 -18.80 -41.87 -21.58
CA ALA A 694 -18.12 -43.17 -21.69
C ALA A 694 -17.48 -43.42 -23.07
N SER A 695 -18.08 -42.87 -24.14
CA SER A 695 -17.51 -42.99 -25.49
C SER A 695 -16.21 -42.18 -25.60
N PHE A 696 -16.18 -40.97 -25.05
CA PHE A 696 -15.00 -40.12 -25.03
C PHE A 696 -13.93 -40.67 -24.08
N GLN A 697 -14.31 -41.19 -22.92
CA GLN A 697 -13.41 -41.88 -22.00
C GLN A 697 -12.67 -43.05 -22.67
N ARG A 698 -13.40 -43.86 -23.45
CA ARG A 698 -12.81 -44.96 -24.21
C ARG A 698 -11.80 -44.47 -25.26
N ARG A 699 -12.08 -43.35 -25.92
CA ARG A 699 -11.16 -42.71 -26.87
C ARG A 699 -9.85 -42.34 -26.18
N GLU A 700 -9.92 -41.66 -25.04
CA GLU A 700 -8.75 -41.23 -24.27
C GLU A 700 -7.90 -42.42 -23.79
N ALA A 701 -8.54 -43.50 -23.33
CA ALA A 701 -7.82 -44.72 -22.95
C ALA A 701 -7.05 -45.32 -24.14
N LEU A 702 -7.67 -45.40 -25.32
CA LEU A 702 -7.04 -45.90 -26.55
C LEU A 702 -5.87 -45.00 -27.00
N LEU A 703 -6.01 -43.68 -26.91
CA LEU A 703 -4.93 -42.74 -27.22
C LEU A 703 -3.75 -42.92 -26.26
N ALA A 704 -4.02 -43.13 -24.97
CA ALA A 704 -2.99 -43.38 -23.98
C ALA A 704 -2.27 -44.73 -24.19
N ASP A 705 -2.99 -45.78 -24.59
CA ASP A 705 -2.42 -47.07 -24.99
C ASP A 705 -1.53 -46.91 -26.23
N LEU A 706 -2.03 -46.25 -27.29
CA LEU A 706 -1.26 -46.01 -28.52
C LEU A 706 0.01 -45.19 -28.29
N ALA A 707 -0.04 -44.20 -27.39
CA ALA A 707 1.12 -43.40 -27.03
C ALA A 707 2.19 -44.23 -26.29
N ARG A 708 1.78 -45.16 -25.41
CA ARG A 708 2.69 -46.12 -24.77
C ARG A 708 3.31 -47.08 -25.78
N ASP A 709 2.46 -47.71 -26.60
CA ASP A 709 2.90 -48.65 -27.64
C ASP A 709 3.88 -48.00 -28.63
N TRP A 710 3.64 -46.75 -29.04
CA TRP A 710 4.54 -46.01 -29.92
C TRP A 710 5.92 -45.76 -29.28
N THR A 711 5.92 -45.36 -28.01
CA THR A 711 7.15 -45.09 -27.25
C THR A 711 7.98 -46.35 -27.07
N ASP A 712 7.32 -47.48 -26.75
CA ASP A 712 7.96 -48.78 -26.55
C ASP A 712 8.47 -49.38 -27.88
N CYS A 713 7.67 -49.34 -28.96
CA CYS A 713 8.05 -49.88 -30.26
C CYS A 713 9.23 -49.13 -30.89
N HIS A 714 9.31 -47.81 -30.71
CA HIS A 714 10.39 -46.99 -31.28
C HIS A 714 11.68 -47.06 -30.44
N PHE A 715 11.58 -47.28 -29.12
CA PHE A 715 12.74 -47.49 -28.25
C PHE A 715 13.47 -48.81 -28.54
N HIS A 716 12.73 -49.86 -28.88
CA HIS A 716 13.28 -51.20 -29.08
C HIS A 716 13.65 -51.52 -30.54
N SER A 717 13.34 -50.66 -31.51
CA SER A 717 13.57 -50.92 -32.94
C SER A 717 14.53 -49.92 -33.58
N PRO A 718 15.82 -50.27 -33.78
CA PRO A 718 16.80 -49.38 -34.41
C PRO A 718 16.56 -49.13 -35.92
N GLU A 719 15.55 -49.76 -36.53
CA GLU A 719 15.30 -49.76 -37.98
C GLU A 719 14.11 -48.90 -38.43
N LEU A 720 13.34 -48.32 -37.51
CA LEU A 720 12.19 -47.48 -37.84
C LEU A 720 12.63 -46.07 -38.27
N LEU A 721 13.05 -45.95 -39.53
CA LEU A 721 13.25 -44.67 -40.20
C LEU A 721 11.90 -43.96 -40.40
N LEU A 722 11.82 -42.66 -40.08
CA LEU A 722 10.72 -41.83 -40.57
C LEU A 722 10.67 -41.92 -42.11
N PRO A 723 9.47 -41.84 -42.72
CA PRO A 723 9.37 -41.78 -44.17
C PRO A 723 10.30 -40.69 -44.71
N MET A 724 11.22 -41.08 -45.60
CA MET A 724 12.24 -40.24 -46.24
C MET A 724 11.63 -39.09 -47.08
N THR A 725 10.31 -39.05 -47.23
CA THR A 725 9.58 -38.09 -48.06
C THR A 725 8.38 -37.53 -47.28
N PHE A 726 8.06 -36.26 -47.47
CA PHE A 726 6.84 -35.61 -46.97
C PHE A 726 5.53 -36.16 -47.55
N SER A 727 5.60 -37.10 -48.50
CA SER A 727 4.40 -37.83 -48.91
C SER A 727 3.99 -38.76 -47.77
N PRO A 728 2.77 -38.64 -47.23
CA PRO A 728 2.26 -39.65 -46.34
C PRO A 728 2.34 -41.00 -47.06
N PRO A 729 2.73 -42.10 -46.38
CA PRO A 729 2.50 -43.42 -46.96
C PRO A 729 1.02 -43.48 -47.38
N PRO A 730 0.67 -44.05 -48.54
CA PRO A 730 -0.72 -44.18 -48.92
C PRO A 730 -1.45 -44.83 -47.75
N LEU A 731 -2.39 -44.09 -47.15
CA LEU A 731 -3.21 -44.63 -46.09
C LEU A 731 -3.87 -45.88 -46.66
N PRO A 732 -3.81 -47.05 -45.97
CA PRO A 732 -4.58 -48.20 -46.43
C PRO A 732 -6.03 -47.76 -46.62
N GLU A 733 -6.61 -48.03 -47.79
CA GLU A 733 -7.98 -47.66 -48.12
C GLU A 733 -8.90 -48.13 -46.99
N PHE A 734 -9.44 -47.16 -46.23
CA PHE A 734 -10.45 -47.31 -45.18
C PHE A 734 -10.31 -48.55 -44.27
N SER A 735 -9.58 -48.39 -43.16
CA SER A 735 -9.61 -49.38 -42.07
C SER A 735 -10.83 -49.12 -41.17
N PRO A 736 -11.78 -50.07 -41.01
CA PRO A 736 -12.95 -49.90 -40.15
C PRO A 736 -12.60 -49.56 -38.69
N ARG A 737 -11.40 -49.96 -38.23
CA ARG A 737 -10.90 -49.61 -36.89
C ARG A 737 -10.63 -48.11 -36.70
N LEU A 738 -10.29 -47.38 -37.77
CA LEU A 738 -10.03 -45.94 -37.70
C LEU A 738 -11.35 -45.16 -37.67
N GLU A 739 -12.33 -45.54 -38.47
CA GLU A 739 -13.68 -44.93 -38.44
C GLU A 739 -14.35 -45.13 -37.09
N ASP A 740 -14.28 -46.35 -36.55
CA ASP A 740 -14.78 -46.66 -35.22
C ASP A 740 -14.12 -45.76 -34.16
N PHE A 741 -12.80 -45.57 -34.22
CA PHE A 741 -12.09 -44.67 -33.32
C PHE A 741 -12.48 -43.19 -33.50
N LEU A 742 -12.58 -42.71 -34.74
CA LEU A 742 -12.97 -41.32 -35.05
C LEU A 742 -14.39 -41.00 -34.58
N SER A 743 -15.29 -42.00 -34.56
CA SER A 743 -16.66 -41.83 -34.07
C SER A 743 -16.76 -41.68 -32.54
N LEU A 744 -15.77 -42.18 -31.78
CA LEU A 744 -15.80 -42.14 -30.32
C LEU A 744 -15.70 -40.71 -29.80
N GLY A 745 -16.75 -40.24 -29.12
CA GLY A 745 -16.79 -38.91 -28.52
C GLY A 745 -16.70 -37.76 -29.52
N ALA A 746 -17.03 -37.99 -30.81
CA ALA A 746 -16.79 -37.03 -31.89
C ALA A 746 -17.34 -35.62 -31.62
N ALA A 747 -18.54 -35.50 -31.03
CA ALA A 747 -19.11 -34.19 -30.69
C ALA A 747 -18.28 -33.40 -29.67
N VAL A 748 -17.73 -34.09 -28.65
CA VAL A 748 -16.86 -33.48 -27.63
C VAL A 748 -15.53 -33.06 -28.26
N VAL A 749 -14.97 -33.92 -29.12
CA VAL A 749 -13.71 -33.62 -29.83
C VAL A 749 -13.87 -32.39 -30.72
N GLU A 750 -14.98 -32.28 -31.45
CA GLU A 750 -15.24 -31.11 -32.30
C GLU A 750 -15.44 -29.83 -31.47
N GLU A 751 -16.13 -29.89 -30.32
CA GLU A 751 -16.26 -28.76 -29.39
C GLU A 751 -14.90 -28.32 -28.80
N GLU A 752 -14.08 -29.27 -28.37
CA GLU A 752 -12.75 -28.98 -27.83
C GLU A 752 -11.76 -28.48 -28.92
N ARG A 753 -11.88 -28.96 -30.17
CA ARG A 753 -11.12 -28.43 -31.30
C ARG A 753 -11.50 -26.99 -31.63
N ASP A 754 -12.80 -26.70 -31.64
CA ASP A 754 -13.32 -25.37 -31.90
C ASP A 754 -12.83 -24.36 -30.84
N PHE A 755 -12.78 -24.76 -29.57
CA PHE A 755 -12.16 -23.97 -28.49
C PHE A 755 -10.72 -23.54 -28.83
N TRP A 756 -9.87 -24.51 -29.22
CA TRP A 756 -8.47 -24.22 -29.56
C TRP A 756 -8.34 -23.39 -30.83
N ALA A 757 -9.24 -23.56 -31.80
CA ALA A 757 -9.27 -22.74 -33.00
C ALA A 757 -9.58 -21.27 -32.66
N TRP A 758 -10.57 -21.00 -31.81
CA TRP A 758 -10.87 -19.64 -31.36
C TRP A 758 -9.75 -19.01 -30.53
N LEU A 759 -9.14 -19.80 -29.64
CA LEU A 759 -7.99 -19.34 -28.87
C LEU A 759 -6.83 -18.93 -29.79
N TYR A 760 -6.56 -19.72 -30.84
CA TYR A 760 -5.54 -19.42 -31.84
C TYR A 760 -5.90 -18.18 -32.67
N VAL A 761 -7.12 -18.10 -33.21
CA VAL A 761 -7.56 -16.97 -34.04
C VAL A 761 -7.41 -15.65 -33.29
N TRP A 762 -7.86 -15.62 -32.04
CA TRP A 762 -7.78 -14.42 -31.21
C TRP A 762 -6.33 -14.02 -30.92
N GLY A 763 -5.51 -14.98 -30.47
CA GLY A 763 -4.08 -14.76 -30.27
C GLY A 763 -3.36 -14.32 -31.55
N ARG A 764 -3.72 -14.89 -32.70
CA ARG A 764 -3.12 -14.58 -34.00
C ARG A 764 -3.44 -13.17 -34.47
N PHE A 765 -4.67 -12.70 -34.27
CA PHE A 765 -5.06 -11.33 -34.59
C PHE A 765 -4.32 -10.32 -33.71
N ALA A 766 -4.15 -10.63 -32.42
CA ALA A 766 -3.31 -9.84 -31.54
C ALA A 766 -1.86 -9.85 -32.03
N PHE A 767 -1.25 -11.00 -32.26
CA PHE A 767 0.15 -11.12 -32.71
C PHE A 767 0.43 -10.35 -34.02
N LEU A 768 -0.50 -10.38 -34.98
CA LEU A 768 -0.38 -9.66 -36.25
C LEU A 768 -0.58 -8.15 -36.14
N GLY A 769 -0.99 -7.64 -34.98
CA GLY A 769 -1.33 -6.23 -34.79
C GLY A 769 -2.64 -5.81 -35.49
N LEU A 770 -3.48 -6.77 -35.89
CA LEU A 770 -4.83 -6.52 -36.40
C LEU A 770 -5.76 -6.04 -35.28
N LEU A 771 -5.51 -6.53 -34.07
CA LEU A 771 -6.04 -5.96 -32.84
C LEU A 771 -5.01 -4.97 -32.28
N ASP A 772 -5.50 -3.89 -31.70
CA ASP A 772 -4.67 -2.91 -31.01
C ASP A 772 -4.11 -3.50 -29.72
N TRP A 773 -2.84 -3.25 -29.44
CA TRP A 773 -2.18 -3.87 -28.28
C TRP A 773 -2.48 -3.20 -26.94
N GLN A 774 -3.15 -2.05 -26.97
CA GLN A 774 -3.43 -1.25 -25.80
C GLN A 774 -4.52 -0.23 -26.03
N ARG A 775 -5.36 -0.06 -25.02
CA ARG A 775 -6.34 1.01 -24.86
C ARG A 775 -6.30 1.51 -23.42
N ASN A 776 -6.20 2.81 -23.23
CA ASN A 776 -6.36 3.59 -22.00
C ASN A 776 -5.83 2.96 -20.69
N TYR A 777 -4.73 2.20 -20.75
CA TYR A 777 -4.20 1.52 -19.58
C TYR A 777 -2.69 1.31 -19.67
N ASN A 778 -1.97 1.78 -18.66
CA ASN A 778 -0.52 1.62 -18.57
C ASN A 778 -0.19 0.23 -18.01
N THR A 779 0.41 -0.63 -18.85
CA THR A 779 0.84 -1.96 -18.43
C THR A 779 2.33 -1.93 -18.16
N LYS A 780 2.72 -2.20 -16.91
CA LYS A 780 4.14 -2.25 -16.58
C LYS A 780 4.79 -3.43 -17.32
N PRO A 781 5.99 -3.27 -17.89
CA PRO A 781 6.71 -4.35 -18.57
C PRO A 781 6.83 -5.65 -17.75
N ARG A 782 7.02 -5.56 -16.43
CA ARG A 782 7.03 -6.72 -15.52
C ARG A 782 5.69 -7.45 -15.44
N GLU A 783 4.57 -6.72 -15.44
CA GLU A 783 3.22 -7.29 -15.36
C GLU A 783 2.88 -8.02 -16.67
N LEU A 784 3.18 -7.41 -17.82
CA LEU A 784 3.03 -8.06 -19.13
C LEU A 784 3.88 -9.32 -19.26
N ALA A 785 5.17 -9.24 -18.88
CA ALA A 785 6.07 -10.38 -18.97
C ALA A 785 5.61 -11.54 -18.07
N SER A 786 5.05 -11.24 -16.88
CA SER A 786 4.48 -12.26 -15.99
C SER A 786 3.22 -12.90 -16.59
N ALA A 787 2.30 -12.12 -17.14
CA ALA A 787 1.10 -12.66 -17.79
C ALA A 787 1.44 -13.54 -19.00
N SER A 788 2.40 -13.11 -19.83
CA SER A 788 2.91 -13.89 -20.97
C SER A 788 3.56 -15.20 -20.52
N GLU A 789 4.36 -15.18 -19.44
CA GLU A 789 4.99 -16.37 -18.87
C GLU A 789 3.96 -17.38 -18.34
N GLN A 790 2.97 -16.89 -17.59
CA GLN A 790 1.89 -17.73 -17.04
C GLN A 790 1.12 -18.43 -18.16
N LEU A 791 0.68 -17.67 -19.18
CA LEU A 791 -0.05 -18.21 -20.32
C LEU A 791 0.81 -19.19 -21.13
N THR A 792 2.07 -18.86 -21.40
CA THR A 792 2.98 -19.72 -22.18
C THR A 792 3.21 -21.05 -21.48
N PHE A 793 3.46 -21.03 -20.16
CA PHE A 793 3.62 -22.27 -19.39
C PHE A 793 2.31 -23.07 -19.28
N ALA A 794 1.16 -22.41 -19.12
CA ALA A 794 -0.14 -23.08 -19.11
C ALA A 794 -0.39 -23.79 -20.45
N THR A 795 -0.14 -23.10 -21.56
CA THR A 795 -0.29 -23.63 -22.92
C THR A 795 0.70 -24.78 -23.19
N ALA A 796 1.96 -24.66 -22.73
CA ALA A 796 2.95 -25.73 -22.84
C ALA A 796 2.56 -26.99 -22.03
N ARG A 797 1.99 -26.81 -20.82
CA ARG A 797 1.44 -27.93 -20.04
C ARG A 797 0.23 -28.57 -20.74
N ALA A 798 -0.63 -27.76 -21.36
CA ALA A 798 -1.74 -28.24 -22.16
C ALA A 798 -1.25 -29.09 -23.35
N TRP A 799 -0.17 -28.69 -24.02
CA TRP A 799 0.43 -29.46 -25.11
C TRP A 799 0.87 -30.86 -24.68
N ARG A 800 1.44 -30.98 -23.47
CA ARG A 800 1.84 -32.26 -22.90
C ARG A 800 0.63 -33.15 -22.60
N LYS A 801 -0.41 -32.56 -22.00
CA LYS A 801 -1.59 -33.26 -21.50
C LYS A 801 -2.59 -33.66 -22.58
N TYR A 802 -2.84 -32.80 -23.58
CA TYR A 802 -3.91 -32.98 -24.56
C TYR A 802 -3.34 -33.32 -25.94
N THR A 803 -3.02 -34.60 -26.14
CA THR A 803 -2.30 -35.12 -27.32
C THR A 803 -3.06 -34.88 -28.63
N GLU A 804 -4.38 -35.02 -28.61
CA GLU A 804 -5.29 -34.82 -29.75
C GLU A 804 -5.20 -33.39 -30.34
N TYR A 805 -4.96 -32.37 -29.50
CA TYR A 805 -4.98 -30.96 -29.91
C TYR A 805 -3.60 -30.34 -30.09
N ARG A 806 -2.52 -31.12 -29.96
CA ARG A 806 -1.12 -30.66 -30.06
C ARG A 806 -0.82 -29.73 -31.25
N PRO A 807 -1.37 -29.91 -32.47
CA PRO A 807 -1.16 -28.97 -33.57
C PRO A 807 -1.69 -27.56 -33.24
N LEU A 808 -2.95 -27.44 -32.84
CA LEU A 808 -3.58 -26.16 -32.52
C LEU A 808 -2.94 -25.50 -31.28
N ILE A 809 -2.55 -26.30 -30.28
CA ILE A 809 -1.85 -25.77 -29.10
C ILE A 809 -0.48 -25.18 -29.50
N ARG A 810 0.22 -25.82 -30.44
CA ARG A 810 1.48 -25.28 -30.99
C ARG A 810 1.24 -23.99 -31.76
N ASP A 811 0.16 -23.92 -32.52
CA ASP A 811 -0.23 -22.71 -33.23
C ASP A 811 -0.54 -21.58 -32.23
N CYS A 812 -1.23 -21.86 -31.11
CA CYS A 812 -1.43 -20.90 -30.03
C CYS A 812 -0.10 -20.38 -29.45
N LEU A 813 0.86 -21.28 -29.15
CA LEU A 813 2.18 -20.89 -28.64
C LEU A 813 2.93 -19.95 -29.60
N SER A 814 2.67 -20.04 -30.91
CA SER A 814 3.30 -19.15 -31.91
C SER A 814 2.79 -17.70 -31.87
N THR A 815 1.72 -17.43 -31.11
CA THR A 815 1.08 -16.11 -31.03
C THR A 815 1.43 -15.34 -29.75
N MET A 816 2.23 -15.93 -28.86
CA MET A 816 2.53 -15.40 -27.53
C MET A 816 4.00 -15.00 -27.41
N GLY A 817 4.30 -14.04 -26.55
CA GLY A 817 5.67 -13.78 -26.12
C GLY A 817 6.16 -14.84 -25.12
N ARG A 818 7.47 -14.98 -24.95
CA ARG A 818 8.04 -15.93 -23.98
C ARG A 818 7.79 -15.50 -22.52
N GLY A 819 7.77 -14.19 -22.26
CA GLY A 819 7.59 -13.63 -20.91
C GLY A 819 8.86 -13.69 -20.04
N GLY A 820 8.66 -13.74 -18.72
CA GLY A 820 9.72 -14.03 -17.74
C GLY A 820 10.23 -12.82 -16.93
N ALA A 821 11.24 -13.06 -16.10
CA ALA A 821 11.73 -12.10 -15.10
C ALA A 821 12.35 -10.82 -15.69
N GLN A 822 12.72 -10.82 -16.97
CA GLN A 822 13.40 -9.70 -17.62
C GLN A 822 12.46 -8.54 -17.99
N GLY A 823 11.15 -8.65 -17.73
CA GLY A 823 10.20 -7.58 -18.03
C GLY A 823 10.60 -6.23 -17.42
N GLN A 824 11.08 -6.20 -16.17
CA GLN A 824 11.54 -4.96 -15.55
C GLN A 824 12.81 -4.39 -16.22
N ALA A 825 13.72 -5.26 -16.68
CA ALA A 825 14.96 -4.85 -17.32
C ALA A 825 14.72 -4.10 -18.64
N ILE A 826 13.58 -4.30 -19.32
CA ILE A 826 13.19 -3.52 -20.50
C ILE A 826 13.15 -2.02 -20.17
N ARG A 827 12.62 -1.64 -19.01
CA ARG A 827 12.52 -0.24 -18.60
C ARG A 827 13.83 0.29 -18.05
N ASP A 828 14.52 -0.50 -17.23
CA ASP A 828 15.72 -0.03 -16.53
C ASP A 828 16.91 0.12 -17.50
N ARG A 829 17.07 -0.81 -18.45
CA ARG A 829 18.22 -0.81 -19.35
C ARG A 829 18.19 0.27 -20.42
N ILE A 830 17.02 0.69 -20.89
CA ILE A 830 16.95 1.81 -21.84
C ILE A 830 17.43 3.11 -21.18
N LEU A 831 17.09 3.31 -19.90
CA LEU A 831 17.58 4.43 -19.09
C LEU A 831 19.08 4.35 -18.85
N ASP A 832 19.61 3.17 -18.49
CA ASP A 832 21.06 2.95 -18.34
C ASP A 832 21.83 3.36 -19.60
N ILE A 833 21.32 2.99 -20.79
CA ILE A 833 21.92 3.34 -22.08
C ILE A 833 21.90 4.84 -22.30
N MET A 834 20.74 5.49 -22.05
CA MET A 834 20.61 6.94 -22.20
C MET A 834 21.58 7.69 -21.28
N HIS A 835 21.70 7.28 -20.01
CA HIS A 835 22.60 7.89 -19.02
C HIS A 835 24.07 7.69 -19.35
N LYS A 836 24.45 6.48 -19.76
CA LYS A 836 25.82 6.13 -20.14
C LYS A 836 26.28 6.94 -21.35
N HIS A 837 25.42 7.09 -22.36
CA HIS A 837 25.74 7.77 -23.62
C HIS A 837 25.34 9.24 -23.67
N LYS A 838 24.94 9.83 -22.52
CA LYS A 838 24.56 11.26 -22.40
C LYS A 838 23.44 11.68 -23.36
N ILE A 839 22.49 10.78 -23.58
CA ILE A 839 21.26 11.06 -24.32
C ILE A 839 20.32 11.82 -23.38
N PRO A 840 19.82 13.01 -23.76
CA PRO A 840 18.94 13.80 -22.90
C PRO A 840 17.58 13.14 -22.69
N GLU A 841 17.09 13.13 -21.45
CA GLU A 841 15.69 12.83 -21.09
C GLU A 841 14.75 14.03 -21.33
N SER A 842 15.18 15.02 -22.13
CA SER A 842 14.35 16.17 -22.45
C SER A 842 13.33 15.82 -23.53
N THR A 843 12.11 16.32 -23.36
CA THR A 843 11.02 16.13 -24.32
C THR A 843 11.41 16.62 -25.71
N GLY A 844 10.99 15.89 -26.76
CA GLY A 844 11.14 16.32 -28.15
C GLY A 844 12.25 15.61 -28.93
N ASN A 845 12.77 14.49 -28.44
CA ASN A 845 13.72 13.65 -29.16
C ASN A 845 13.23 12.20 -29.25
N PHE A 846 13.73 11.45 -30.24
CA PHE A 846 13.29 10.07 -30.53
C PHE A 846 13.53 9.10 -29.37
N TYR A 847 14.74 9.10 -28.78
CA TYR A 847 15.10 8.16 -27.72
C TYR A 847 14.23 8.35 -26.47
N GLU A 848 13.95 9.60 -26.10
CA GLU A 848 13.04 9.90 -25.00
C GLU A 848 11.58 9.53 -25.32
N GLN A 849 11.10 9.77 -26.54
CA GLN A 849 9.75 9.33 -26.93
C GLN A 849 9.61 7.80 -26.88
N TRP A 850 10.64 7.07 -27.32
CA TRP A 850 10.64 5.61 -27.25
C TRP A 850 10.73 5.10 -25.81
N HIS A 851 11.56 5.71 -24.96
CA HIS A 851 11.61 5.42 -23.52
C HIS A 851 10.24 5.64 -22.84
N GLN A 852 9.57 6.77 -23.10
CA GLN A 852 8.23 7.03 -22.56
C GLN A 852 7.20 6.01 -23.06
N LYS A 853 7.30 5.57 -24.32
CA LYS A 853 6.49 4.49 -24.87
C LYS A 853 6.71 3.19 -24.10
N LEU A 854 7.96 2.76 -23.92
CA LEU A 854 8.31 1.53 -23.19
C LEU A 854 7.83 1.54 -21.73
N HIS A 855 7.87 2.71 -21.08
CA HIS A 855 7.37 2.88 -19.72
C HIS A 855 5.84 2.78 -19.64
N ASN A 856 5.12 3.26 -20.66
CA ASN A 856 3.65 3.18 -20.71
C ASN A 856 3.19 1.77 -21.14
N ASN A 857 3.83 1.19 -22.15
CA ASN A 857 3.53 -0.16 -22.62
C ASN A 857 4.62 -0.66 -23.59
N THR A 858 5.33 -1.71 -23.17
CA THR A 858 6.21 -2.44 -24.07
C THR A 858 5.43 -3.44 -24.93
N THR A 859 5.81 -3.57 -26.20
CA THR A 859 5.11 -4.39 -27.19
C THR A 859 6.11 -5.07 -28.13
N PRO A 860 5.68 -6.09 -28.92
CA PRO A 860 6.55 -6.74 -29.89
C PRO A 860 7.19 -5.78 -30.92
N ASP A 861 6.51 -4.69 -31.29
CA ASP A 861 7.08 -3.64 -32.17
C ASP A 861 8.42 -3.08 -31.64
N ASP A 862 8.67 -3.09 -30.33
CA ASP A 862 9.91 -2.57 -29.74
C ASP A 862 11.15 -3.36 -30.18
N VAL A 863 11.00 -4.64 -30.53
CA VAL A 863 12.08 -5.45 -31.14
C VAL A 863 12.49 -4.83 -32.48
N GLY A 864 11.52 -4.55 -33.35
CA GLY A 864 11.76 -3.92 -34.65
C GLY A 864 12.28 -2.49 -34.55
N ILE A 865 11.79 -1.71 -33.57
CA ILE A 865 12.31 -0.35 -33.29
C ILE A 865 13.78 -0.42 -32.89
N CYS A 866 14.15 -1.34 -32.00
CA CYS A 866 15.55 -1.50 -31.56
C CYS A 866 16.46 -1.97 -32.70
N GLU A 867 16.03 -2.93 -33.53
CA GLU A 867 16.78 -3.38 -34.71
C GLU A 867 16.98 -2.25 -35.72
N ALA A 868 15.95 -1.44 -35.96
CA ALA A 868 16.05 -0.29 -36.85
C ALA A 868 17.03 0.76 -36.32
N VAL A 869 17.05 1.03 -35.01
CA VAL A 869 18.04 1.92 -34.37
C VAL A 869 19.46 1.38 -34.54
N ILE A 870 19.68 0.08 -34.34
CA ILE A 870 20.98 -0.55 -34.55
C ILE A 870 21.42 -0.38 -36.02
N GLY A 871 20.54 -0.68 -36.97
CA GLY A 871 20.83 -0.52 -38.40
C GLY A 871 21.11 0.93 -38.80
N PHE A 872 20.40 1.90 -38.21
CA PHE A 872 20.66 3.33 -38.38
C PHE A 872 22.07 3.71 -37.90
N LEU A 873 22.46 3.25 -36.71
CA LEU A 873 23.77 3.57 -36.13
C LEU A 873 24.92 2.91 -36.91
N GLU A 874 24.76 1.64 -37.32
CA GLU A 874 25.76 0.90 -38.09
C GLU A 874 25.96 1.44 -39.51
N SER A 875 24.89 1.99 -40.11
CA SER A 875 24.93 2.65 -41.42
C SER A 875 25.38 4.11 -41.35
N ASN A 876 25.91 4.55 -40.20
CA ASN A 876 26.37 5.92 -39.97
C ASN A 876 25.27 6.98 -40.18
N GLY A 877 24.05 6.67 -39.76
CA GLY A 877 22.91 7.58 -39.74
C GLY A 877 22.00 7.53 -40.98
N ASP A 878 22.01 6.43 -41.75
CA ASP A 878 21.13 6.31 -42.92
C ASP A 878 19.68 6.00 -42.51
N LEU A 879 18.81 7.01 -42.65
CA LEU A 879 17.37 6.87 -42.42
C LEU A 879 16.70 5.89 -43.38
N LYS A 880 17.24 5.63 -44.58
CA LYS A 880 16.64 4.62 -45.48
C LYS A 880 16.76 3.22 -44.87
N THR A 881 17.91 2.92 -44.27
CA THR A 881 18.13 1.65 -43.56
C THR A 881 17.19 1.51 -42.36
N TYR A 882 17.01 2.58 -41.57
CA TYR A 882 16.05 2.62 -40.47
C TYR A 882 14.61 2.29 -40.92
N TRP A 883 14.10 3.02 -41.92
CA TRP A 883 12.73 2.82 -42.42
C TRP A 883 12.54 1.49 -43.13
N ARG A 884 13.57 0.95 -43.81
CA ARG A 884 13.53 -0.38 -44.40
C ARG A 884 13.34 -1.45 -43.33
N ILE A 885 14.13 -1.42 -42.25
CA ILE A 885 14.04 -2.40 -41.16
C ILE A 885 12.67 -2.30 -40.47
N LEU A 886 12.20 -1.09 -40.15
CA LEU A 886 10.84 -0.94 -39.59
C LEU A 886 9.75 -1.51 -40.52
N GLY A 887 9.88 -1.29 -41.84
CA GLY A 887 8.97 -1.85 -42.84
C GLY A 887 8.98 -3.38 -42.85
N GLU A 888 10.14 -4.02 -42.68
CA GLU A 888 10.28 -5.48 -42.55
C GLU A 888 9.56 -6.02 -41.30
N HIS A 889 9.40 -5.19 -40.27
CA HIS A 889 8.62 -5.49 -39.06
C HIS A 889 7.16 -5.02 -39.11
N ASN A 890 6.66 -4.54 -40.26
CA ASN A 890 5.32 -3.96 -40.43
C ASN A 890 5.05 -2.73 -39.53
N VAL A 891 6.09 -1.98 -39.15
CA VAL A 891 5.98 -0.76 -38.35
C VAL A 891 6.08 0.46 -39.28
N SER A 892 4.94 1.11 -39.56
CA SER A 892 4.90 2.33 -40.37
C SER A 892 5.05 3.61 -39.53
N ARG A 893 5.20 4.77 -40.20
CA ARG A 893 5.19 6.10 -39.54
C ARG A 893 3.88 6.34 -38.80
N GLU A 894 2.77 5.97 -39.41
CA GLU A 894 1.43 6.08 -38.84
C GLU A 894 1.29 5.18 -37.62
N ARG A 895 1.87 3.97 -37.67
CA ARG A 895 1.90 3.04 -36.52
C ARG A 895 2.66 3.65 -35.33
N LEU A 896 3.85 4.20 -35.55
CA LEU A 896 4.64 4.87 -34.49
C LEU A 896 3.90 6.06 -33.86
N ALA A 897 3.17 6.82 -34.67
CA ALA A 897 2.37 7.97 -34.21
C ALA A 897 1.03 7.57 -33.58
N SER A 898 0.62 6.29 -33.68
CA SER A 898 -0.66 5.79 -33.16
C SER A 898 -0.62 5.36 -31.69
N TYR A 899 0.58 5.11 -31.13
CA TYR A 899 0.73 4.75 -29.72
C TYR A 899 0.24 5.88 -28.79
N GLU A 900 -0.25 5.54 -27.60
CA GLU A 900 -0.66 6.56 -26.61
C GLU A 900 0.49 7.52 -26.27
N ARG A 901 1.69 6.97 -26.12
CA ARG A 901 2.95 7.72 -26.09
C ARG A 901 3.56 7.67 -27.48
N LYS A 902 3.17 8.65 -28.29
CA LYS A 902 3.51 8.76 -29.71
C LYS A 902 5.02 8.87 -29.93
N ILE A 903 5.52 8.15 -30.93
CA ILE A 903 6.86 8.35 -31.48
C ILE A 903 6.69 9.09 -32.81
N THR A 904 7.15 10.34 -32.84
CA THR A 904 7.00 11.29 -33.97
C THR A 904 8.32 11.86 -34.45
N CYS A 905 9.38 11.75 -33.64
CA CYS A 905 10.73 12.14 -34.01
C CYS A 905 11.46 11.00 -34.73
N GLU A 906 12.37 11.34 -35.64
CA GLU A 906 13.31 10.37 -36.23
C GLU A 906 14.55 10.19 -35.32
N PRO A 907 15.24 9.02 -35.37
CA PRO A 907 16.47 8.82 -34.63
C PRO A 907 17.57 9.78 -35.11
N TYR A 908 18.52 10.09 -34.24
CA TYR A 908 19.64 10.99 -34.54
C TYR A 908 20.96 10.40 -34.03
N MET A 909 22.08 10.81 -34.64
CA MET A 909 23.41 10.37 -34.21
C MET A 909 23.80 11.02 -32.90
N VAL A 910 24.11 10.21 -31.89
CA VAL A 910 24.54 10.67 -30.56
C VAL A 910 26.04 10.95 -30.57
N HIS A 911 26.47 12.03 -29.93
CA HIS A 911 27.89 12.37 -29.78
C HIS A 911 28.58 11.48 -28.73
N THR A 912 28.81 10.21 -29.08
CA THR A 912 29.42 9.19 -28.21
C THR A 912 30.19 8.17 -29.05
N ASN A 913 30.82 7.18 -28.40
CA ASN A 913 31.35 6.03 -29.10
C ASN A 913 30.19 5.18 -29.66
N ILE A 914 29.96 5.28 -30.98
CA ILE A 914 28.87 4.57 -31.67
C ILE A 914 29.03 3.06 -31.56
N GLY A 915 30.25 2.52 -31.56
CA GLY A 915 30.49 1.09 -31.40
C GLY A 915 30.01 0.56 -30.05
N ASP A 916 30.28 1.31 -28.97
CA ASP A 916 29.80 0.98 -27.63
C ASP A 916 28.28 1.10 -27.54
N LEU A 917 27.70 2.17 -28.10
CA LEU A 917 26.25 2.38 -28.12
C LEU A 917 25.52 1.27 -28.87
N VAL A 918 26.05 0.82 -30.01
CA VAL A 918 25.52 -0.32 -30.77
C VAL A 918 25.59 -1.61 -29.95
N ASN A 919 26.69 -1.87 -29.24
CA ASN A 919 26.82 -3.06 -28.40
C ASN A 919 25.83 -3.06 -27.22
N ASP A 920 25.58 -1.90 -26.64
CA ASP A 920 24.58 -1.73 -25.59
C ASP A 920 23.16 -1.94 -26.15
N PHE A 921 22.82 -1.37 -27.30
CA PHE A 921 21.52 -1.63 -27.95
C PHE A 921 21.36 -3.09 -28.40
N ARG A 922 22.43 -3.79 -28.82
CA ARG A 922 22.37 -5.24 -29.10
C ARG A 922 22.10 -6.05 -27.83
N SER A 923 22.70 -5.65 -26.71
CA SER A 923 22.43 -6.25 -25.40
C SER A 923 20.99 -6.00 -24.98
N TYR A 924 20.47 -4.79 -25.23
CA TYR A 924 19.08 -4.42 -24.99
C TYR A 924 18.09 -5.16 -25.89
N LEU A 925 18.41 -5.32 -27.17
CA LEU A 925 17.64 -6.12 -28.13
C LEU A 925 17.51 -7.56 -27.65
N SER A 926 18.57 -8.14 -27.07
CA SER A 926 18.50 -9.46 -26.46
C SER A 926 17.42 -9.52 -25.39
N ILE A 927 17.31 -8.52 -24.51
CA ILE A 927 16.29 -8.46 -23.46
C ILE A 927 14.88 -8.35 -24.06
N LEU A 928 14.68 -7.47 -25.05
CA LEU A 928 13.39 -7.34 -25.73
C LEU A 928 12.94 -8.66 -26.37
N LYS A 929 13.86 -9.35 -27.06
CA LYS A 929 13.60 -10.67 -27.65
C LYS A 929 13.34 -11.76 -26.62
N ASP A 930 14.01 -11.72 -25.46
CA ASP A 930 13.75 -12.69 -24.38
C ASP A 930 12.30 -12.61 -23.89
N VAL A 931 11.70 -11.43 -23.89
CA VAL A 931 10.32 -11.25 -23.42
C VAL A 931 9.29 -11.41 -24.54
N HIS A 932 9.51 -10.74 -25.69
CA HIS A 932 8.50 -10.61 -26.74
C HIS A 932 8.65 -11.60 -27.91
N ASP A 933 9.84 -12.12 -28.17
CA ASP A 933 10.11 -12.97 -29.34
C ASP A 933 10.24 -14.45 -28.95
N ALA A 934 9.10 -15.14 -28.91
CA ALA A 934 9.08 -16.59 -28.66
C ALA A 934 9.59 -17.42 -29.85
N LEU A 935 9.69 -16.84 -31.04
CA LEU A 935 10.06 -17.54 -32.28
C LEU A 935 11.57 -17.55 -32.54
N ASP A 936 12.37 -16.81 -31.76
CA ASP A 936 13.83 -16.84 -31.84
C ASP A 936 14.35 -18.24 -31.49
N ILE A 937 14.70 -19.00 -32.54
CA ILE A 937 15.17 -20.40 -32.44
C ILE A 937 16.45 -20.52 -31.62
N LYS A 938 17.33 -19.51 -31.67
CA LYS A 938 18.59 -19.54 -30.93
C LYS A 938 18.31 -19.42 -29.44
N LYS A 939 17.49 -18.45 -29.03
CA LYS A 939 17.04 -18.32 -27.64
C LYS A 939 16.23 -19.52 -27.19
N ALA A 940 15.35 -20.06 -28.03
CA ALA A 940 14.59 -21.26 -27.67
C ALA A 940 15.54 -22.44 -27.37
N PHE A 941 16.54 -22.63 -28.23
CA PHE A 941 17.55 -23.66 -28.04
C PHE A 941 18.45 -23.40 -26.82
N ASP A 942 18.92 -22.17 -26.61
CA ASP A 942 19.79 -21.82 -25.48
C ASP A 942 19.11 -22.13 -24.13
N TYR A 943 17.80 -21.88 -24.01
CA TYR A 943 17.01 -22.24 -22.82
C TYR A 943 16.75 -23.74 -22.72
N ALA A 944 16.50 -24.42 -23.84
CA ALA A 944 16.24 -25.86 -23.87
C ALA A 944 17.50 -26.70 -23.67
N ARG A 945 18.69 -26.17 -23.98
CA ARG A 945 19.98 -26.90 -24.09
C ARG A 945 20.23 -27.83 -22.91
N GLN A 946 19.98 -27.38 -21.68
CA GLN A 946 20.23 -28.15 -20.47
C GLN A 946 19.25 -29.30 -20.23
N TYR A 947 18.13 -29.34 -20.97
CA TYR A 947 17.08 -30.34 -20.86
C TYR A 947 17.08 -31.32 -22.03
N LEU A 948 17.96 -31.12 -23.02
CA LEU A 948 18.04 -31.95 -24.22
C LEU A 948 19.20 -32.97 -24.12
N PRO A 949 19.05 -34.16 -24.72
CA PRO A 949 20.15 -35.11 -24.88
C PRO A 949 21.37 -34.49 -25.58
N HIS A 950 22.59 -34.85 -25.15
CA HIS A 950 23.83 -34.27 -25.69
C HIS A 950 24.00 -34.44 -27.21
N ASP A 951 23.51 -35.54 -27.76
CA ASP A 951 23.52 -35.80 -29.20
C ASP A 951 22.52 -34.91 -29.96
N ALA A 952 21.33 -34.67 -29.41
CA ALA A 952 20.36 -33.71 -29.95
C ALA A 952 20.91 -32.27 -29.89
N VAL A 953 21.58 -31.90 -28.80
CA VAL A 953 22.27 -30.62 -28.65
C VAL A 953 23.33 -30.44 -29.75
N GLY A 954 24.19 -31.45 -29.97
CA GLY A 954 25.22 -31.39 -31.01
C GLY A 954 24.66 -31.18 -32.41
N LEU A 955 23.56 -31.85 -32.76
CA LEU A 955 22.92 -31.70 -34.08
C LEU A 955 22.37 -30.28 -34.32
N VAL A 956 21.71 -29.70 -33.31
CA VAL A 956 21.14 -28.34 -33.42
C VAL A 956 22.25 -27.28 -33.39
N GLU A 957 23.28 -27.44 -32.56
CA GLU A 957 24.43 -26.53 -32.51
C GLU A 957 25.18 -26.48 -33.84
N GLN A 958 25.44 -27.64 -34.43
CA GLN A 958 26.06 -27.74 -35.73
C GLN A 958 25.23 -26.98 -36.78
N LEU A 959 23.91 -27.20 -36.80
CA LEU A 959 23.01 -26.52 -37.74
C LEU A 959 23.01 -25.00 -37.55
N VAL A 960 22.94 -24.52 -36.30
CA VAL A 960 22.97 -23.08 -35.98
C VAL A 960 24.32 -22.46 -36.40
N GLN A 961 25.44 -23.14 -36.17
CA GLN A 961 26.77 -22.69 -36.61
C GLN A 961 26.89 -22.65 -38.13
N GLU A 962 26.41 -23.66 -38.84
CA GLU A 962 26.39 -23.72 -40.30
C GLU A 962 25.53 -22.59 -40.91
N LEU A 963 24.38 -22.29 -40.31
CA LEU A 963 23.52 -21.19 -40.74
C LEU A 963 24.16 -19.82 -40.47
N GLY A 964 24.81 -19.65 -39.31
CA GLY A 964 25.52 -18.42 -38.95
C GLY A 964 26.72 -18.14 -39.87
N THR A 965 27.56 -19.16 -40.10
CA THR A 965 28.72 -19.06 -41.01
C THR A 965 28.29 -18.77 -42.45
N GLN A 966 27.22 -19.40 -42.94
CA GLN A 966 26.69 -19.09 -44.27
C GLN A 966 26.20 -17.65 -44.37
N ARG A 967 25.50 -17.14 -43.35
CA ARG A 967 25.00 -15.75 -43.33
C ARG A 967 26.15 -14.75 -43.37
N LEU A 968 27.22 -15.00 -42.61
CA LEU A 968 28.44 -14.18 -42.63
C LEU A 968 29.15 -14.22 -43.99
N GLN A 969 29.13 -15.36 -44.66
CA GLN A 969 29.78 -15.56 -45.97
C GLN A 969 28.90 -15.14 -47.16
N GLN A 970 27.64 -14.74 -46.93
CA GLN A 970 26.64 -14.45 -47.97
C GLN A 970 26.52 -15.54 -49.05
N LYS A 971 26.79 -16.81 -48.69
CA LYS A 971 26.81 -17.91 -49.65
C LYS A 971 25.37 -18.37 -49.96
N PRO A 972 24.98 -18.50 -51.25
CA PRO A 972 23.65 -19.01 -51.60
C PRO A 972 23.50 -20.48 -51.18
N MET A 973 22.30 -20.84 -50.72
CA MET A 973 21.99 -22.21 -50.29
C MET A 973 21.66 -23.07 -51.51
N ASN A 974 22.42 -24.15 -51.74
CA ASN A 974 22.08 -25.12 -52.78
C ASN A 974 21.11 -26.18 -52.22
N ALA A 975 20.49 -26.97 -53.12
CA ALA A 975 19.48 -27.96 -52.76
C ALA A 975 20.04 -29.11 -51.90
N GLU A 976 21.30 -29.50 -52.09
CA GLU A 976 21.95 -30.58 -51.35
C GLU A 976 22.25 -30.16 -49.90
N ASP A 977 22.78 -28.96 -49.69
CA ASP A 977 22.98 -28.34 -48.38
C ASP A 977 21.64 -28.16 -47.66
N ALA A 978 20.59 -27.73 -48.38
CA ALA A 978 19.25 -27.62 -47.83
C ALA A 978 18.70 -28.99 -47.38
N MET A 979 18.84 -30.02 -48.21
CA MET A 979 18.39 -31.39 -47.89
C MET A 979 19.16 -31.98 -46.71
N ARG A 980 20.49 -31.84 -46.68
CA ARG A 980 21.33 -32.32 -45.56
C ARG A 980 20.88 -31.69 -44.25
N ARG A 981 20.70 -30.37 -44.23
CA ARG A 981 20.26 -29.64 -43.03
C ARG A 981 18.86 -30.01 -42.61
N PHE A 982 17.97 -30.24 -43.57
CA PHE A 982 16.63 -30.75 -43.31
C PHE A 982 16.68 -32.12 -42.63
N GLN A 983 17.52 -33.03 -43.11
CA GLN A 983 17.76 -34.33 -42.47
C GLN A 983 18.30 -34.18 -41.05
N THR A 984 19.32 -33.34 -40.84
CA THR A 984 19.88 -33.04 -39.51
C THR A 984 18.81 -32.49 -38.55
N LEU A 985 17.99 -31.55 -39.02
CA LEU A 985 16.90 -30.97 -38.23
C LEU A 985 15.82 -32.01 -37.91
N SER A 986 15.50 -32.89 -38.87
CA SER A 986 14.56 -33.99 -38.68
C SER A 986 15.07 -34.96 -37.60
N GLU A 987 16.34 -35.34 -37.63
CA GLU A 987 16.95 -36.19 -36.59
C GLU A 987 16.97 -35.50 -35.21
N ALA A 988 17.33 -34.22 -35.16
CA ALA A 988 17.25 -33.44 -33.92
C ALA A 988 15.82 -33.41 -33.37
N ARG A 989 14.82 -33.14 -34.23
CA ARG A 989 13.40 -33.14 -33.87
C ARG A 989 12.95 -34.51 -33.34
N LYS A 990 13.35 -35.61 -33.97
CA LYS A 990 13.04 -36.98 -33.47
C LYS A 990 13.49 -37.15 -32.03
N LYS A 991 14.77 -36.84 -31.76
CA LYS A 991 15.36 -36.99 -30.42
C LYS A 991 14.65 -36.10 -29.39
N ILE A 992 14.38 -34.84 -29.73
CA ILE A 992 13.66 -33.90 -28.85
C ILE A 992 12.24 -34.40 -28.54
N VAL A 993 11.48 -34.79 -29.58
CA VAL A 993 10.10 -35.30 -29.41
C VAL A 993 10.10 -36.58 -28.59
N PHE A 994 11.09 -37.45 -28.78
CA PHE A 994 11.24 -38.66 -27.99
C PHE A 994 11.46 -38.34 -26.50
N THR A 995 12.43 -37.47 -26.18
CA THR A 995 12.68 -37.02 -24.80
C THR A 995 11.43 -36.41 -24.16
N LEU A 996 10.66 -35.61 -24.92
CA LEU A 996 9.43 -35.00 -24.43
C LEU A 996 8.29 -35.99 -24.15
N ASN A 997 8.31 -37.22 -24.70
CA ASN A 997 7.28 -38.23 -24.46
C ASN A 997 7.74 -39.35 -23.49
N GLN A 998 9.05 -39.46 -23.17
CA GLN A 998 9.56 -40.52 -22.29
C GLN A 998 9.14 -40.38 -20.82
N ASP A 999 8.93 -39.15 -20.34
CA ASP A 999 8.60 -38.85 -18.93
C ASP A 999 7.12 -38.47 -18.70
N GLY A 1000 6.25 -38.76 -19.67
CA GLY A 1000 4.84 -38.33 -19.69
C GLY A 1000 4.67 -36.96 -20.31
#